data_AF-A0A2N9ML75-F1
#
_entry.id   AF-A0A2N9ML75-F1
#
_cell.length_a   1.000
_cell.length_b   1.000
_cell.length_c   1.000
_cell.angle_alpha   90.00
_cell.angle_beta   90.00
_cell.angle_gamma   90.00
#
_symmetry.space_group_name_H-M   'P 1'
#
loop_
_entity.id
_entity.type
_entity.pdbx_description
1 polymer ?
#
loop_
_entity_poly.entity_id
_entity_poly.type
_entity_poly.pdbx_seq_one_letter_code
_entity_poly.pdbx_strand_id
1 'polypeptide(L)'
;MKSTRYLFAKIAWMAMLAVLPASPQGRQEPGRSIGTVSTQGNLVVMTLDQDALGKANLFDLVRHTLRFTPEGDKYRVENLPLHWEAEFGAEISSGQASLHQFAFPFSGKSWDSFSVGITGSISFGAAPGGGGRGRGGGVSIDRFAQLQEAARTLVNTMPAICVFFKPRMSGTRYLKEMSDQVVITWSLTEPVGGIQDFTWMPTVNRFQAVLRKDGSIDLSYDQIAAKDAIVGIYPLVAAGVEKEIAVIAHEPAGAAANVGVRNIKLAAADGIFLKVTFEMRGTVLPEGDPGLAGTTYRIAFARAENAPPDAVWMVRGGGFGGRAGRGGLRYNASGPGVSPGAKITGNTVSMQGTLPAALQGRARIAVSAEVTLPGAAAPMVDQVPLQLVKLTGLQSPEMDLSTVKQSDGPFAMAYESFHYLALPNPRDLTCTVIKALGDKFDMLAFYSDFRVDNQEAGTPSTGPLGGGPSGGAVTGIGANQRGLESYCSQGRFQWQFIQPVYVGSNQMQERPPAGVTDTNTHNIAAYDHQLGERSPDGRMPPYDYAMSQIGHEMGHRWSAFVSAKVNGETIPLGPTHWARGLQAPVAFPYQRPTEASAMGGGVWQDNYDGTFTQLDDDYYVPATGWSYLDLYLMGLIAPSEVPDFFILRNLVPAGRDGNGHPIFKADRTKVTIQDVIAVEGPRLPDVDHAQKKFNTGMVVIVEHGAKPGKELIERTNAIRERWMDYWETTTGHRSSMTTNPN
;
A
#
# COMPACT_ATOMS: atom_id res chain seq x y z
N MET A 1 51.86 -31.41 -36.34
CA MET A 1 51.49 -32.84 -36.19
C MET A 1 50.52 -32.97 -35.01
N LYS A 2 49.30 -33.48 -35.25
CA LYS A 2 48.20 -33.84 -34.30
C LYS A 2 47.54 -32.65 -33.55
N SER A 3 46.38 -32.12 -33.94
CA SER A 3 44.99 -32.64 -33.83
C SER A 3 44.60 -33.07 -32.40
N THR A 4 43.60 -32.42 -31.77
CA THR A 4 42.23 -32.98 -31.53
C THR A 4 41.32 -32.04 -30.71
N ARG A 5 40.20 -31.60 -31.36
CA ARG A 5 38.81 -31.37 -30.90
C ARG A 5 38.52 -30.94 -29.44
N TYR A 6 37.91 -29.76 -29.28
CA TYR A 6 36.88 -29.50 -28.25
C TYR A 6 35.52 -29.33 -28.92
N LEU A 7 34.60 -30.23 -28.55
CA LEU A 7 33.25 -30.36 -29.06
C LEU A 7 32.32 -29.45 -28.25
N PHE A 8 31.57 -28.62 -28.95
CA PHE A 8 30.41 -27.89 -28.46
C PHE A 8 29.35 -28.86 -27.92
N ALA A 9 28.87 -28.66 -26.69
CA ALA A 9 27.62 -29.22 -26.21
C ALA A 9 26.69 -28.06 -25.82
N LYS A 10 25.73 -27.80 -26.72
CA LYS A 10 24.55 -26.96 -26.48
C LYS A 10 23.71 -27.61 -25.37
N ILE A 11 23.46 -26.92 -24.27
CA ILE A 11 22.37 -27.25 -23.36
C ILE A 11 21.28 -26.20 -23.59
N ALA A 12 20.24 -26.65 -24.30
CA ALA A 12 18.99 -25.91 -24.47
C ALA A 12 18.33 -25.74 -23.10
N TRP A 13 18.18 -24.51 -22.64
CA TRP A 13 17.21 -24.17 -21.61
C TRP A 13 15.86 -23.97 -22.29
N MET A 14 15.06 -25.03 -22.34
CA MET A 14 13.61 -24.93 -22.54
C MET A 14 13.05 -24.15 -21.36
N ALA A 15 12.71 -22.88 -21.58
CA ALA A 15 11.82 -22.15 -20.69
C ALA A 15 10.42 -22.77 -20.83
N MET A 16 10.05 -23.68 -19.93
CA MET A 16 8.67 -24.13 -19.80
C MET A 16 7.81 -22.92 -19.44
N LEU A 17 6.90 -22.58 -20.35
CA LEU A 17 5.77 -21.69 -20.11
C LEU A 17 5.00 -22.18 -18.88
N ALA A 18 5.08 -21.44 -17.77
CA ALA A 18 4.07 -21.51 -16.74
C ALA A 18 2.87 -20.68 -17.22
N VAL A 19 1.88 -21.33 -17.81
CA VAL A 19 0.52 -20.80 -17.86
C VAL A 19 0.10 -20.62 -16.40
N LEU A 20 0.07 -19.38 -15.92
CA LEU A 20 -0.48 -19.06 -14.61
C LEU A 20 -1.96 -19.46 -14.65
N PRO A 21 -2.42 -20.41 -13.81
CA PRO A 21 -3.86 -20.59 -13.66
C PRO A 21 -4.40 -19.31 -13.02
N ALA A 22 -5.41 -18.74 -13.67
CA ALA A 22 -6.22 -17.66 -13.12
C ALA A 22 -6.58 -18.03 -11.67
N SER A 23 -6.11 -17.23 -10.71
CA SER A 23 -6.56 -17.37 -9.33
C SER A 23 -8.08 -17.20 -9.34
N PRO A 24 -8.89 -18.15 -8.86
CA PRO A 24 -10.32 -17.95 -8.74
C PRO A 24 -10.54 -16.79 -7.76
N GLN A 25 -10.88 -15.62 -8.33
CA GLN A 25 -11.32 -14.45 -7.61
C GLN A 25 -12.60 -14.87 -6.87
N GLY A 26 -12.49 -15.02 -5.55
CA GLY A 26 -13.68 -15.17 -4.71
C GLY A 26 -14.61 -13.99 -4.96
N ARG A 27 -15.92 -14.23 -4.86
CA ARG A 27 -16.95 -13.21 -5.05
C ARG A 27 -16.60 -11.96 -4.25
N GLN A 28 -16.31 -10.87 -4.96
CA GLN A 28 -16.08 -9.56 -4.37
C GLN A 28 -17.44 -9.01 -3.95
N GLU A 29 -17.70 -8.90 -2.65
CA GLU A 29 -18.94 -8.29 -2.16
C GLU A 29 -19.09 -6.87 -2.73
N PRO A 30 -20.32 -6.47 -3.11
CA PRO A 30 -20.60 -5.11 -3.53
C PRO A 30 -20.25 -4.07 -2.48
N GLY A 31 -19.72 -2.94 -2.93
CA GLY A 31 -19.53 -1.78 -2.08
C GLY A 31 -20.83 -1.32 -1.45
N ARG A 32 -20.74 -0.91 -0.19
CA ARG A 32 -21.85 -0.30 0.57
C ARG A 32 -21.73 1.21 0.53
N SER A 33 -22.86 1.90 0.71
CA SER A 33 -22.82 3.34 0.93
C SER A 33 -22.19 3.62 2.29
N ILE A 34 -21.32 4.63 2.38
CA ILE A 34 -20.65 5.05 3.63
C ILE A 34 -20.89 6.54 3.94
N GLY A 35 -21.90 7.11 3.29
CA GLY A 35 -22.25 8.51 3.42
C GLY A 35 -23.40 8.91 2.52
N THR A 36 -23.66 10.21 2.51
CA THR A 36 -24.64 10.87 1.66
C THR A 36 -23.94 11.71 0.60
N VAL A 37 -24.60 11.91 -0.54
CA VAL A 37 -24.06 12.65 -1.67
C VAL A 37 -24.98 13.80 -2.04
N SER A 38 -24.38 14.95 -2.30
CA SER A 38 -25.02 16.12 -2.91
C SER A 38 -24.12 16.70 -4.00
N THR A 39 -24.57 17.76 -4.66
CA THR A 39 -23.75 18.49 -5.65
C THR A 39 -23.60 19.94 -5.23
N GLN A 40 -22.41 20.51 -5.48
CA GLN A 40 -22.13 21.92 -5.28
C GLN A 40 -21.45 22.45 -6.55
N GLY A 41 -22.23 23.14 -7.40
CA GLY A 41 -21.77 23.51 -8.73
C GLY A 41 -21.38 22.27 -9.55
N ASN A 42 -20.11 22.18 -9.96
CA ASN A 42 -19.56 21.06 -10.72
C ASN A 42 -18.84 20.00 -9.85
N LEU A 43 -18.97 20.08 -8.52
CA LEU A 43 -18.38 19.12 -7.60
C LEU A 43 -19.43 18.16 -7.05
N VAL A 44 -19.03 16.90 -6.85
CA VAL A 44 -19.77 15.93 -6.04
C VAL A 44 -19.31 16.12 -4.60
N VAL A 45 -20.25 16.32 -3.67
CA VAL A 45 -19.94 16.44 -2.23
C VAL A 45 -20.40 15.16 -1.54
N MET A 46 -19.45 14.39 -1.02
CA MET A 46 -19.70 13.20 -0.20
C MET A 46 -19.51 13.57 1.27
N THR A 47 -20.57 13.48 2.06
CA THR A 47 -20.50 13.60 3.52
C THR A 47 -20.55 12.21 4.12
N LEU A 48 -19.47 11.81 4.80
CA LEU A 48 -19.38 10.50 5.42
C LEU A 48 -20.43 10.33 6.52
N ASP A 49 -20.89 9.09 6.68
CA ASP A 49 -21.66 8.69 7.86
C ASP A 49 -20.78 8.81 9.11
N GLN A 50 -21.43 8.96 10.27
CA GLN A 50 -20.70 9.04 11.53
C GLN A 50 -19.85 7.78 11.74
N ASP A 51 -18.57 7.99 12.08
CA ASP A 51 -17.58 6.93 12.33
C ASP A 51 -17.33 5.99 11.12
N ALA A 52 -17.67 6.40 9.89
CA ALA A 52 -17.53 5.57 8.69
C ALA A 52 -16.08 5.08 8.44
N LEU A 53 -15.09 5.90 8.81
CA LEU A 53 -13.65 5.60 8.70
C LEU A 53 -12.98 5.45 10.08
N GLY A 54 -13.78 5.19 11.12
CA GLY A 54 -13.30 5.16 12.50
C GLY A 54 -12.87 6.55 13.01
N LYS A 55 -11.95 6.56 13.97
CA LYS A 55 -11.40 7.77 14.58
C LYS A 55 -9.89 7.79 14.41
N ALA A 56 -9.34 8.99 14.19
CA ALA A 56 -7.91 9.19 14.22
C ALA A 56 -7.40 9.13 15.67
N ASN A 57 -6.18 8.63 15.84
CA ASN A 57 -5.43 8.70 17.10
C ASN A 57 -4.14 9.48 16.82
N LEU A 58 -4.15 10.80 16.97
CA LEU A 58 -3.01 11.63 16.55
C LEU A 58 -1.99 11.75 17.69
N PHE A 59 -0.72 11.80 17.32
CA PHE A 59 0.40 11.89 18.26
C PHE A 59 0.28 13.07 19.21
N ASP A 60 0.30 12.78 20.51
CA ASP A 60 0.08 13.73 21.60
C ASP A 60 1.14 13.66 22.72
N LEU A 61 2.21 12.87 22.54
CA LEU A 61 3.29 12.71 23.53
C LEU A 61 4.39 13.78 23.43
N VAL A 62 4.18 14.89 22.70
CA VAL A 62 5.18 15.96 22.59
C VAL A 62 5.43 16.58 23.97
N ARG A 63 6.70 16.77 24.35
CA ARG A 63 7.13 17.23 25.69
C ARG A 63 6.89 16.22 26.82
N HIS A 64 6.80 14.94 26.49
CA HIS A 64 6.69 13.86 27.45
C HIS A 64 7.83 12.84 27.31
N THR A 65 8.01 12.05 28.37
CA THR A 65 8.88 10.87 28.41
C THR A 65 8.07 9.68 28.90
N LEU A 66 8.01 8.62 28.10
CA LEU A 66 7.47 7.34 28.53
C LEU A 66 8.59 6.53 29.19
N ARG A 67 8.40 6.08 30.43
CA ARG A 67 9.33 5.20 31.11
C ARG A 67 8.78 3.79 31.23
N PHE A 68 9.54 2.82 30.74
CA PHE A 68 9.29 1.39 30.90
C PHE A 68 10.27 0.84 31.93
N THR A 69 9.76 0.34 33.05
CA THR A 69 10.57 -0.25 34.15
C THR A 69 10.33 -1.75 34.21
N PRO A 70 11.36 -2.60 34.11
CA PRO A 70 11.20 -4.05 34.20
C PRO A 70 10.59 -4.50 35.54
N GLU A 71 9.61 -5.41 35.47
CA GLU A 71 9.09 -6.17 36.61
C GLU A 71 8.95 -7.64 36.17
N GLY A 72 9.99 -8.44 36.44
CA GLY A 72 10.09 -9.82 35.95
C GLY A 72 10.30 -9.86 34.43
N ASP A 73 9.42 -10.58 33.72
CA ASP A 73 9.38 -10.69 32.26
C ASP A 73 8.50 -9.60 31.59
N LYS A 74 8.02 -8.64 32.38
CA LYS A 74 7.08 -7.58 31.98
C LYS A 74 7.65 -6.19 32.29
N TYR A 75 6.91 -5.16 31.93
CA TYR A 75 7.25 -3.75 32.19
C TYR A 75 6.09 -3.01 32.84
N ARG A 76 6.39 -2.16 33.81
CA ARG A 76 5.50 -1.06 34.20
C ARG A 76 5.77 0.14 33.29
N VAL A 77 4.72 0.87 32.95
CA VAL A 77 4.81 2.03 32.05
C VAL A 77 4.24 3.25 32.77
N GLU A 78 4.90 4.39 32.62
CA GLU A 78 4.43 5.67 33.13
C GLU A 78 4.74 6.81 32.14
N ASN A 79 3.83 7.78 32.05
CA ASN A 79 4.04 9.02 31.33
C ASN A 79 4.56 10.12 32.28
N LEU A 80 5.76 10.63 31.99
CA LEU A 80 6.46 11.63 32.78
C LEU A 80 6.63 12.94 31.98
N PRO A 81 6.84 14.08 32.66
CA PRO A 81 7.35 15.28 32.02
C PRO A 81 8.66 15.00 31.26
N LEU A 82 8.90 15.74 30.16
CA LEU A 82 10.08 15.54 29.32
C LEU A 82 11.38 15.47 30.13
N HIS A 83 12.08 14.35 29.97
CA HIS A 83 13.46 14.14 30.36
C HIS A 83 14.31 13.98 29.10
N TRP A 84 15.23 14.91 28.87
CA TRP A 84 15.96 15.06 27.61
C TRP A 84 17.47 15.13 27.83
N GLU A 85 18.24 14.37 27.05
CA GLU A 85 19.70 14.48 27.02
C GLU A 85 20.10 15.46 25.91
N ALA A 86 20.78 16.55 26.27
CA ALA A 86 21.18 17.59 25.34
C ALA A 86 22.41 17.19 24.49
N GLU A 87 23.26 16.30 25.00
CA GLU A 87 24.45 15.84 24.30
C GLU A 87 24.19 14.53 23.55
N PHE A 88 24.11 14.61 22.21
CA PHE A 88 23.68 13.46 21.39
C PHE A 88 24.73 12.38 21.18
N GLY A 89 26.01 12.69 21.39
CA GLY A 89 27.12 11.80 21.05
C GLY A 89 27.46 11.83 19.55
N ALA A 90 28.00 10.71 19.05
CA ALA A 90 28.47 10.61 17.66
C ALA A 90 27.33 10.26 16.70
N GLU A 91 27.36 10.81 15.48
CA GLU A 91 26.43 10.42 14.42
C GLU A 91 26.70 8.98 13.95
N ILE A 92 25.64 8.21 13.69
CA ILE A 92 25.72 6.83 13.20
C ILE A 92 25.09 6.66 11.82
N SER A 93 25.85 6.11 10.88
CA SER A 93 25.43 5.93 9.47
C SER A 93 25.08 4.49 9.09
N SER A 94 25.72 3.49 9.72
CA SER A 94 25.58 2.06 9.38
C SER A 94 24.23 1.44 9.79
N GLY A 95 23.48 2.09 10.67
CA GLY A 95 22.26 1.53 11.27
C GLY A 95 22.50 0.35 12.22
N GLN A 96 23.77 0.05 12.53
CA GLN A 96 24.16 -0.95 13.52
C GLN A 96 24.95 -0.28 14.64
N ALA A 97 24.59 -0.56 15.88
CA ALA A 97 25.26 -0.08 17.08
C ALA A 97 25.87 -1.26 17.86
N SER A 98 27.00 -1.00 18.49
CA SER A 98 27.67 -1.89 19.44
C SER A 98 27.90 -1.12 20.73
N LEU A 99 27.68 -1.80 21.86
CA LEU A 99 27.92 -1.32 23.21
C LEU A 99 29.22 -1.93 23.74
N HIS A 100 29.98 -1.14 24.46
CA HIS A 100 31.29 -1.51 25.01
C HIS A 100 31.37 -1.39 26.53
N GLN A 101 30.44 -0.66 27.16
CA GLN A 101 30.38 -0.40 28.59
C GLN A 101 29.43 -1.35 29.33
N PHE A 102 28.37 -1.82 28.67
CA PHE A 102 27.42 -2.79 29.21
C PHE A 102 26.67 -3.55 28.11
N ALA A 103 25.98 -4.62 28.49
CA ALA A 103 25.01 -5.29 27.63
C ALA A 103 23.59 -4.96 28.11
N PHE A 104 22.73 -4.49 27.22
CA PHE A 104 21.37 -4.07 27.54
C PHE A 104 20.45 -5.29 27.70
N PRO A 105 19.79 -5.48 28.87
CA PRO A 105 18.86 -6.58 29.06
C PRO A 105 17.51 -6.26 28.43
N PHE A 106 17.08 -7.07 27.44
CA PHE A 106 15.79 -6.91 26.78
C PHE A 106 15.28 -8.24 26.20
N SER A 107 13.97 -8.49 26.33
CA SER A 107 13.31 -9.70 25.79
C SER A 107 13.97 -11.02 26.22
N GLY A 108 14.37 -11.13 27.49
CA GLY A 108 14.96 -12.34 28.08
C GLY A 108 16.42 -12.60 27.68
N LYS A 109 17.09 -11.64 27.02
CA LYS A 109 18.51 -11.73 26.62
C LYS A 109 19.26 -10.46 26.97
N SER A 110 20.59 -10.53 26.97
CA SER A 110 21.48 -9.37 27.07
C SER A 110 22.09 -9.06 25.71
N TRP A 111 22.05 -7.80 25.31
CA TRP A 111 22.44 -7.34 23.97
C TRP A 111 23.60 -6.36 24.06
N ASP A 112 24.73 -6.72 23.47
CA ASP A 112 25.88 -5.84 23.26
C ASP A 112 25.81 -5.11 21.91
N SER A 113 24.77 -5.36 21.13
CA SER A 113 24.59 -4.81 19.80
C SER A 113 23.12 -4.84 19.39
N PHE A 114 22.73 -3.85 18.58
CA PHE A 114 21.38 -3.70 18.07
C PHE A 114 21.37 -2.88 16.78
N SER A 115 20.31 -3.02 15.99
CA SER A 115 20.11 -2.20 14.81
C SER A 115 19.28 -0.97 15.16
N VAL A 116 19.75 0.20 14.75
CA VAL A 116 19.04 1.48 14.88
C VAL A 116 18.49 1.85 13.52
N GLY A 117 17.17 1.91 13.37
CA GLY A 117 16.48 2.27 12.13
C GLY A 117 16.41 3.77 11.90
N ILE A 118 16.63 4.20 10.66
CA ILE A 118 16.51 5.61 10.27
C ILE A 118 15.10 6.16 10.51
N THR A 119 14.10 5.28 10.47
CA THR A 119 12.68 5.57 10.63
C THR A 119 12.21 5.59 12.08
N GLY A 120 13.11 5.62 13.08
CA GLY A 120 12.74 5.81 14.49
C GLY A 120 12.46 4.54 15.29
N SER A 121 13.15 3.44 14.97
CA SER A 121 13.02 2.16 15.69
C SER A 121 14.37 1.52 16.02
N ILE A 122 14.37 0.59 16.97
CA ILE A 122 15.50 -0.27 17.33
C ILE A 122 15.05 -1.73 17.21
N SER A 123 15.90 -2.60 16.68
CA SER A 123 15.67 -4.04 16.65
C SER A 123 16.86 -4.84 17.16
N PHE A 124 16.59 -6.01 17.72
CA PHE A 124 17.60 -6.87 18.34
C PHE A 124 17.64 -8.24 17.67
N GLY A 125 18.85 -8.74 17.41
CA GLY A 125 19.08 -10.01 16.74
C GLY A 125 19.00 -9.94 15.21
N ALA A 126 19.13 -11.10 14.57
CA ALA A 126 19.05 -11.19 13.11
C ALA A 126 17.59 -11.14 12.64
N ALA A 127 17.31 -10.35 11.59
CA ALA A 127 16.00 -10.28 10.98
C ALA A 127 15.56 -11.66 10.44
N PRO A 128 14.32 -12.13 10.71
CA PRO A 128 13.80 -13.37 10.13
C PRO A 128 13.73 -13.26 8.60
N GLY A 129 14.39 -14.18 7.89
CA GLY A 129 14.44 -14.20 6.43
C GLY A 129 15.56 -13.29 5.89
N GLY A 130 16.77 -13.84 5.82
CA GLY A 130 17.98 -13.15 5.39
C GLY A 130 17.77 -12.26 4.16
N GLY A 131 18.11 -10.97 4.32
CA GLY A 131 18.23 -10.02 3.22
C GLY A 131 16.95 -9.28 2.83
N GLY A 132 16.26 -8.66 3.79
CA GLY A 132 15.28 -7.62 3.49
C GLY A 132 15.98 -6.31 3.15
N ARG A 133 15.58 -5.66 2.06
CA ARG A 133 16.05 -4.35 1.55
C ARG A 133 15.74 -3.17 2.50
N GLY A 134 15.97 -3.31 3.81
CA GLY A 134 15.86 -2.24 4.79
C GLY A 134 17.07 -1.35 4.72
N ARG A 135 17.09 -0.41 3.76
CA ARG A 135 18.12 0.63 3.66
C ARG A 135 18.00 1.60 4.86
N GLY A 136 18.37 1.16 6.06
CA GLY A 136 18.31 2.01 7.25
C GLY A 136 18.39 1.35 8.62
N GLY A 137 18.24 0.03 8.78
CA GLY A 137 18.21 -0.64 10.10
C GLY A 137 16.83 -0.64 10.79
N GLY A 138 16.73 -1.18 12.01
CA GLY A 138 15.51 -1.21 12.82
C GLY A 138 14.45 -2.22 12.37
N VAL A 139 13.16 -1.89 12.54
CA VAL A 139 12.03 -2.67 12.01
C VAL A 139 11.45 -2.05 10.73
N SER A 140 10.67 -2.84 9.99
CA SER A 140 10.03 -2.42 8.74
C SER A 140 8.60 -2.96 8.64
N ILE A 141 7.72 -2.18 8.02
CA ILE A 141 6.35 -2.58 7.64
C ILE A 141 6.17 -2.42 6.13
N ASP A 142 5.06 -2.93 5.58
CA ASP A 142 4.74 -2.73 4.16
C ASP A 142 4.59 -1.22 3.85
N ARG A 143 4.95 -0.85 2.61
CA ARG A 143 4.98 0.56 2.15
C ARG A 143 3.63 1.26 2.30
N PHE A 144 2.52 0.53 2.14
CA PHE A 144 1.16 1.06 2.18
C PHE A 144 0.39 0.57 3.41
N ALA A 145 1.09 0.08 4.44
CA ALA A 145 0.44 -0.40 5.63
C ALA A 145 -0.17 0.76 6.42
N GLN A 146 -1.47 0.67 6.70
CA GLN A 146 -2.15 1.54 7.67
C GLN A 146 -1.48 1.35 9.03
N LEU A 147 -0.97 2.42 9.65
CA LEU A 147 -0.28 2.33 10.95
C LEU A 147 -1.18 1.72 12.03
N GLN A 148 -2.49 1.99 11.97
CA GLN A 148 -3.50 1.40 12.86
C GLN A 148 -3.38 -0.13 12.94
N GLU A 149 -3.14 -0.79 11.81
CA GLU A 149 -3.01 -2.24 11.72
C GLU A 149 -1.55 -2.70 11.79
N ALA A 150 -0.63 -1.91 11.22
CA ALA A 150 0.77 -2.28 11.09
C ALA A 150 1.45 -2.52 12.44
N ALA A 151 1.11 -1.74 13.48
CA ALA A 151 1.65 -1.89 14.83
C ALA A 151 1.50 -3.31 15.39
N ARG A 152 0.36 -3.95 15.14
CA ARG A 152 0.04 -5.32 15.58
C ARG A 152 0.85 -6.37 14.85
N THR A 153 1.25 -6.08 13.60
CA THR A 153 2.03 -7.02 12.78
C THR A 153 3.47 -7.19 13.24
N LEU A 154 3.98 -6.26 14.07
CA LEU A 154 5.33 -6.33 14.65
C LEU A 154 5.43 -7.31 15.82
N VAL A 155 4.30 -7.63 16.46
CA VAL A 155 4.23 -8.51 17.63
C VAL A 155 4.85 -9.88 17.31
N ASN A 156 5.79 -10.32 18.15
CA ASN A 156 6.52 -11.60 18.01
C ASN A 156 7.30 -11.81 16.70
N THR A 157 7.60 -10.74 15.95
CA THR A 157 8.45 -10.85 14.76
C THR A 157 9.94 -10.87 15.13
N MET A 158 10.36 -9.93 15.97
CA MET A 158 11.67 -9.82 16.58
C MET A 158 11.56 -8.90 17.80
N PRO A 159 12.49 -8.97 18.77
CA PRO A 159 12.54 -7.98 19.83
C PRO A 159 12.82 -6.59 19.22
N ALA A 160 11.97 -5.62 19.53
CA ALA A 160 12.09 -4.26 18.99
C ALA A 160 11.61 -3.19 19.96
N ILE A 161 12.03 -1.95 19.72
CA ILE A 161 11.54 -0.73 20.37
C ILE A 161 11.20 0.27 19.26
N CYS A 162 9.93 0.65 19.17
CA CYS A 162 9.49 1.72 18.28
C CYS A 162 9.46 3.01 19.09
N VAL A 163 10.41 3.93 18.83
CA VAL A 163 10.51 5.18 19.59
C VAL A 163 9.54 6.20 19.00
N PHE A 164 9.63 6.41 17.69
CA PHE A 164 8.67 7.14 16.87
C PHE A 164 8.77 6.52 15.48
N PHE A 165 8.26 5.29 15.33
CA PHE A 165 8.45 4.53 14.11
C PHE A 165 7.45 4.99 13.04
N LYS A 166 7.95 5.72 12.04
CA LYS A 166 7.19 6.16 10.87
C LYS A 166 7.96 5.83 9.58
N PRO A 167 7.37 5.12 8.61
CA PRO A 167 8.00 4.87 7.32
C PRO A 167 8.35 6.16 6.57
N ARG A 168 9.30 6.05 5.62
CA ARG A 168 9.74 7.13 4.71
C ARG A 168 10.41 8.34 5.39
N MET A 169 10.65 8.32 6.69
CA MET A 169 11.43 9.35 7.37
C MET A 169 12.90 9.34 6.94
N SER A 170 13.53 10.51 6.92
CA SER A 170 14.96 10.68 6.62
C SER A 170 15.60 11.69 7.57
N GLY A 171 16.92 11.67 7.74
CA GLY A 171 17.63 12.60 8.62
C GLY A 171 18.84 11.96 9.29
N THR A 172 19.16 12.41 10.51
CA THR A 172 20.33 11.97 11.26
C THR A 172 19.97 11.17 12.51
N ARG A 173 20.92 10.34 12.94
CA ARG A 173 20.85 9.55 14.17
C ARG A 173 22.16 9.67 14.92
N TYR A 174 22.08 9.72 16.24
CA TYR A 174 23.23 9.83 17.11
C TYR A 174 23.19 8.78 18.21
N LEU A 175 24.36 8.42 18.71
CA LEU A 175 24.54 7.49 19.82
C LEU A 175 25.57 8.02 20.82
N LYS A 176 25.18 8.05 22.10
CA LYS A 176 26.04 8.35 23.25
C LYS A 176 25.98 7.21 24.24
N GLU A 177 27.06 6.43 24.34
CA GLU A 177 27.19 5.38 25.36
C GLU A 177 27.85 5.94 26.63
N MET A 178 27.28 5.60 27.79
CA MET A 178 27.80 5.86 29.12
C MET A 178 27.91 4.52 29.89
N SER A 179 28.45 4.55 31.10
CA SER A 179 28.72 3.33 31.90
C SER A 179 27.46 2.54 32.29
N ASP A 180 26.32 3.21 32.37
CA ASP A 180 25.06 2.68 32.88
C ASP A 180 23.88 2.88 31.92
N GLN A 181 24.06 3.61 30.83
CA GLN A 181 23.02 3.82 29.82
C GLN A 181 23.59 4.15 28.44
N VAL A 182 22.78 3.96 27.40
CA VAL A 182 23.03 4.47 26.06
C VAL A 182 21.86 5.36 25.63
N VAL A 183 22.17 6.50 25.04
CA VAL A 183 21.20 7.45 24.48
C VAL A 183 21.27 7.38 22.96
N ILE A 184 20.12 7.15 22.33
CA ILE A 184 19.96 7.19 20.89
C ILE A 184 19.05 8.36 20.56
N THR A 185 19.52 9.28 19.71
CA THR A 185 18.75 10.48 19.30
C THR A 185 18.48 10.45 17.81
N TRP A 186 17.24 10.73 17.42
CA TRP A 186 16.84 10.95 16.03
C TRP A 186 16.51 12.42 15.81
N SER A 187 16.89 12.95 14.65
CA SER A 187 16.43 14.25 14.15
C SER A 187 16.05 14.08 12.69
N LEU A 188 14.75 13.90 12.44
CA LEU A 188 14.21 13.45 11.17
C LEU A 188 13.22 14.44 10.55
N THR A 189 13.10 14.36 9.24
CA THR A 189 12.06 15.01 8.44
C THR A 189 11.15 13.96 7.79
N GLU A 190 9.88 14.32 7.64
CA GLU A 190 8.98 13.66 6.68
C GLU A 190 9.49 13.87 5.24
N PRO A 191 9.03 13.06 4.26
CA PRO A 191 9.30 13.29 2.85
C PRO A 191 8.93 14.71 2.40
N VAL A 192 9.77 15.29 1.53
CA VAL A 192 9.65 16.67 1.06
C VAL A 192 9.68 16.78 -0.46
N GLY A 193 8.85 17.68 -0.98
CA GLY A 193 8.90 18.15 -2.36
C GLY A 193 8.34 17.22 -3.42
N GLY A 194 8.28 15.90 -3.16
CA GLY A 194 7.78 14.92 -4.13
C GLY A 194 6.27 14.96 -4.33
N ILE A 195 5.84 14.38 -5.46
CA ILE A 195 4.42 14.22 -5.80
C ILE A 195 3.67 13.38 -4.74
N GLN A 196 4.33 12.45 -4.07
CA GLN A 196 3.72 11.60 -3.03
C GLN A 196 3.86 12.18 -1.61
N ASP A 197 4.29 13.43 -1.49
CA ASP A 197 4.66 14.02 -0.21
C ASP A 197 3.63 15.06 0.24
N PHE A 198 3.60 15.29 1.55
CA PHE A 198 2.66 16.23 2.15
C PHE A 198 3.24 17.62 2.39
N THR A 199 4.57 17.75 2.29
CA THR A 199 5.27 18.98 2.67
C THR A 199 6.28 19.37 1.60
N TRP A 200 6.50 20.67 1.45
CA TRP A 200 7.53 21.23 0.56
C TRP A 200 8.85 21.51 1.26
N MET A 201 8.81 21.66 2.58
CA MET A 201 9.95 22.05 3.41
C MET A 201 10.21 20.98 4.47
N PRO A 202 11.47 20.74 4.85
CA PRO A 202 11.82 19.80 5.91
C PRO A 202 11.06 20.06 7.20
N THR A 203 10.50 19.00 7.78
CA THR A 203 9.86 19.02 9.10
C THR A 203 10.85 18.61 10.17
N VAL A 204 10.58 19.00 11.43
CA VAL A 204 11.43 18.63 12.57
C VAL A 204 10.72 17.59 13.43
N ASN A 205 11.34 16.42 13.53
CA ASN A 205 10.90 15.33 14.40
C ASN A 205 12.11 14.83 15.20
N ARG A 206 12.21 15.27 16.45
CA ARG A 206 13.32 15.05 17.36
C ARG A 206 12.88 14.30 18.60
N PHE A 207 13.41 13.09 18.76
CA PHE A 207 13.05 12.17 19.82
C PHE A 207 14.24 11.29 20.22
N GLN A 208 14.16 10.67 21.40
CA GLN A 208 15.23 9.90 22.02
C GLN A 208 14.73 8.58 22.59
N ALA A 209 15.61 7.59 22.59
CA ALA A 209 15.52 6.43 23.47
C ALA A 209 16.74 6.40 24.41
N VAL A 210 16.49 6.19 25.70
CA VAL A 210 17.54 5.92 26.69
C VAL A 210 17.37 4.48 27.16
N LEU A 211 18.36 3.64 26.88
CA LEU A 211 18.38 2.24 27.30
C LEU A 211 19.37 2.11 28.46
N ARG A 212 18.90 1.67 29.63
CA ARG A 212 19.73 1.58 30.83
C ARG A 212 20.16 0.15 31.14
N LYS A 213 21.27 0.03 31.85
CA LYS A 213 21.87 -1.25 32.27
C LYS A 213 20.94 -2.09 33.14
N ASP A 214 20.00 -1.48 33.86
CA ASP A 214 18.98 -2.15 34.65
C ASP A 214 17.78 -2.66 33.81
N GLY A 215 17.76 -2.38 32.50
CA GLY A 215 16.68 -2.75 31.59
C GLY A 215 15.58 -1.70 31.47
N SER A 216 15.66 -0.58 32.21
CA SER A 216 14.71 0.51 32.01
C SER A 216 14.92 1.22 30.67
N ILE A 217 13.81 1.67 30.09
CA ILE A 217 13.77 2.33 28.79
C ILE A 217 13.00 3.64 28.96
N ASP A 218 13.59 4.76 28.56
CA ASP A 218 12.87 6.03 28.41
C ASP A 218 12.70 6.34 26.90
N LEU A 219 11.50 6.71 26.47
CA LEU A 219 11.21 7.24 25.14
C LEU A 219 10.77 8.72 25.28
N SER A 220 11.55 9.65 24.74
CA SER A 220 11.37 11.10 24.98
C SER A 220 11.13 11.87 23.68
N TYR A 221 10.24 12.87 23.71
CA TYR A 221 9.83 13.62 22.52
C TYR A 221 9.98 15.13 22.73
N ASP A 222 11.01 15.74 22.11
CA ASP A 222 11.26 17.18 22.21
C ASP A 222 10.33 17.98 21.30
N GLN A 223 10.39 17.68 20.00
CA GLN A 223 9.65 18.37 18.94
C GLN A 223 9.20 17.37 17.90
N ILE A 224 7.90 17.29 17.60
CA ILE A 224 7.36 16.35 16.62
C ILE A 224 6.36 17.08 15.74
N ALA A 225 6.66 17.19 14.45
CA ALA A 225 5.77 17.77 13.45
C ALA A 225 4.76 16.76 12.92
N ALA A 226 5.21 15.53 12.65
CA ALA A 226 4.37 14.42 12.20
C ALA A 226 3.30 14.07 13.25
N LYS A 227 2.17 13.52 12.81
CA LYS A 227 1.02 13.23 13.69
C LYS A 227 0.72 11.75 13.86
N ASP A 228 1.48 10.89 13.20
CA ASP A 228 1.23 9.47 13.09
C ASP A 228 2.56 8.71 13.15
N ALA A 229 2.62 7.68 13.99
CA ALA A 229 3.78 6.84 14.23
C ALA A 229 3.38 5.64 15.11
N ILE A 230 4.20 4.61 15.12
CA ILE A 230 4.09 3.52 16.08
C ILE A 230 5.07 3.79 17.23
N VAL A 231 4.59 3.67 18.47
CA VAL A 231 5.38 3.93 19.69
C VAL A 231 5.23 2.76 20.65
N GLY A 232 6.32 2.30 21.26
CA GLY A 232 6.28 1.29 22.32
C GLY A 232 7.38 0.25 22.24
N ILE A 233 7.26 -0.76 23.09
CA ILE A 233 8.22 -1.87 23.18
C ILE A 233 7.57 -3.18 22.74
N TYR A 234 8.35 -3.97 21.99
CA TYR A 234 7.95 -5.24 21.41
C TYR A 234 8.93 -6.35 21.83
N PRO A 235 8.97 -6.75 23.12
CA PRO A 235 9.68 -7.97 23.50
C PRO A 235 8.99 -9.20 22.88
N LEU A 236 9.73 -10.31 22.76
CA LEU A 236 9.12 -11.59 22.38
C LEU A 236 8.33 -12.15 23.55
N VAL A 237 7.05 -12.46 23.28
CA VAL A 237 6.10 -13.04 24.23
C VAL A 237 5.75 -14.44 23.73
N ALA A 238 6.42 -15.46 24.27
CA ALA A 238 6.29 -16.85 23.81
C ALA A 238 6.44 -17.85 24.95
N ALA A 239 5.71 -17.64 26.06
CA ALA A 239 5.69 -18.60 27.16
C ALA A 239 4.89 -19.87 26.80
N GLY A 240 4.03 -19.80 25.77
CA GLY A 240 3.19 -20.91 25.33
C GLY A 240 2.09 -21.27 26.33
N VAL A 241 1.77 -20.36 27.27
CA VAL A 241 0.78 -20.59 28.31
C VAL A 241 -0.59 -20.28 27.73
N GLU A 242 -1.37 -21.34 27.47
CA GLU A 242 -2.74 -21.22 26.99
C GLU A 242 -3.72 -21.37 28.15
N LYS A 243 -4.61 -20.39 28.31
CA LYS A 243 -5.74 -20.45 29.22
C LYS A 243 -7.03 -20.49 28.43
N GLU A 244 -7.82 -21.54 28.61
CA GLU A 244 -9.11 -21.67 27.94
C GLU A 244 -10.04 -20.50 28.29
N ILE A 245 -10.67 -19.93 27.26
CA ILE A 245 -11.71 -18.90 27.36
C ILE A 245 -13.08 -19.54 27.18
N ALA A 246 -13.26 -20.33 26.12
CA ALA A 246 -14.51 -21.02 25.82
C ALA A 246 -14.33 -22.16 24.83
N VAL A 247 -15.26 -23.12 24.89
CA VAL A 247 -15.45 -24.15 23.86
C VAL A 247 -16.90 -24.05 23.37
N ILE A 248 -17.06 -23.72 22.09
CA ILE A 248 -18.36 -23.70 21.41
C ILE A 248 -18.52 -25.03 20.71
N ALA A 249 -19.33 -25.92 21.28
CA ALA A 249 -19.67 -27.19 20.65
C ALA A 249 -20.72 -26.99 19.56
N HIS A 250 -20.56 -27.69 18.44
CA HIS A 250 -21.47 -27.63 17.29
C HIS A 250 -21.69 -29.04 16.73
N GLU A 251 -22.91 -29.31 16.28
CA GLU A 251 -23.23 -30.54 15.55
C GLU A 251 -23.46 -30.21 14.06
N PRO A 252 -22.49 -30.51 13.18
CA PRO A 252 -22.56 -30.08 11.79
C PRO A 252 -23.55 -30.95 11.01
N ALA A 253 -24.59 -30.31 10.48
CA ALA A 253 -25.63 -30.96 9.69
C ALA A 253 -25.20 -31.08 8.22
N GLY A 254 -24.91 -32.29 7.76
CA GLY A 254 -24.66 -32.58 6.33
C GLY A 254 -23.25 -32.25 5.80
N ALA A 255 -22.36 -31.63 6.59
CA ALA A 255 -20.98 -31.33 6.20
C ALA A 255 -20.09 -32.60 6.14
N ALA A 256 -19.12 -32.69 5.24
CA ALA A 256 -18.14 -33.79 5.25
C ALA A 256 -17.25 -33.74 6.52
N ALA A 257 -16.70 -34.88 6.95
CA ALA A 257 -16.00 -34.98 8.24
C ALA A 257 -14.80 -34.01 8.37
N ASN A 258 -14.07 -33.77 7.29
CA ASN A 258 -12.90 -32.88 7.23
C ASN A 258 -13.23 -31.38 7.25
N VAL A 259 -14.51 -31.00 7.15
CA VAL A 259 -14.98 -29.59 7.13
C VAL A 259 -16.14 -29.32 8.08
N GLY A 260 -16.77 -30.35 8.64
CA GLY A 260 -17.79 -30.21 9.66
C GLY A 260 -17.15 -29.90 11.01
N VAL A 261 -17.38 -28.69 11.51
CA VAL A 261 -16.86 -28.18 12.77
C VAL A 261 -17.54 -28.90 13.92
N ARG A 262 -16.75 -29.51 14.80
CA ARG A 262 -17.21 -30.09 16.06
C ARG A 262 -17.11 -29.09 17.21
N ASN A 263 -15.98 -28.38 17.30
CA ASN A 263 -15.75 -27.37 18.32
C ASN A 263 -15.03 -26.15 17.75
N ILE A 264 -15.39 -24.96 18.23
CA ILE A 264 -14.52 -23.78 18.20
C ILE A 264 -13.96 -23.57 19.61
N LYS A 265 -12.64 -23.70 19.75
CA LYS A 265 -11.94 -23.45 21.02
C LYS A 265 -11.29 -22.08 20.99
N LEU A 266 -11.55 -21.31 22.02
CA LEU A 266 -10.97 -19.99 22.25
C LEU A 266 -10.08 -20.06 23.48
N ALA A 267 -8.83 -19.60 23.35
CA ALA A 267 -7.88 -19.54 24.46
C ALA A 267 -7.11 -18.22 24.45
N ALA A 268 -6.77 -17.73 25.64
CA ALA A 268 -5.79 -16.67 25.83
C ALA A 268 -4.40 -17.31 25.84
N ALA A 269 -3.58 -17.02 24.83
CA ALA A 269 -2.19 -17.44 24.78
C ALA A 269 -1.30 -16.28 25.27
N ASP A 270 -0.48 -16.57 26.27
CA ASP A 270 0.48 -15.65 26.90
C ASP A 270 -0.14 -14.33 27.41
N GLY A 271 -1.45 -14.35 27.65
CA GLY A 271 -2.21 -13.21 28.14
C GLY A 271 -2.48 -12.10 27.11
N ILE A 272 -1.98 -12.21 25.88
CA ILE A 272 -2.11 -11.14 24.85
C ILE A 272 -2.75 -11.62 23.54
N PHE A 273 -2.66 -12.91 23.21
CA PHE A 273 -3.22 -13.45 21.97
C PHE A 273 -4.52 -14.17 22.23
N LEU A 274 -5.54 -13.86 21.43
CA LEU A 274 -6.68 -14.74 21.27
C LEU A 274 -6.29 -15.82 20.25
N LYS A 275 -6.23 -17.07 20.71
CA LYS A 275 -6.05 -18.24 19.86
C LYS A 275 -7.42 -18.85 19.56
N VAL A 276 -7.70 -19.02 18.27
CA VAL A 276 -8.90 -19.68 17.76
C VAL A 276 -8.49 -21.02 17.17
N THR A 277 -9.10 -22.11 17.64
CA THR A 277 -8.90 -23.45 17.09
C THR A 277 -10.23 -23.99 16.60
N PHE A 278 -10.31 -24.21 15.30
CA PHE A 278 -11.37 -24.98 14.67
C PHE A 278 -11.03 -26.47 14.81
N GLU A 279 -11.90 -27.25 15.46
CA GLU A 279 -11.79 -28.71 15.54
C GLU A 279 -12.86 -29.34 14.67
N MET A 280 -12.45 -30.10 13.66
CA MET A 280 -13.34 -30.81 12.74
C MET A 280 -13.71 -32.21 13.26
N ARG A 281 -14.77 -32.81 12.70
CA ARG A 281 -15.15 -34.21 12.97
C ARG A 281 -14.10 -35.23 12.51
N GLY A 282 -13.29 -34.89 11.50
CA GLY A 282 -12.24 -35.71 10.93
C GLY A 282 -11.01 -34.91 10.53
N THR A 283 -9.97 -35.60 10.07
CA THR A 283 -8.69 -34.99 9.66
C THR A 283 -8.89 -33.92 8.60
N VAL A 284 -8.25 -32.75 8.77
CA VAL A 284 -8.29 -31.69 7.76
C VAL A 284 -7.32 -31.98 6.62
N LEU A 285 -7.55 -31.38 5.46
CA LEU A 285 -6.68 -31.59 4.31
C LEU A 285 -5.25 -31.12 4.63
N PRO A 286 -4.22 -31.94 4.38
CA PRO A 286 -2.84 -31.54 4.60
C PRO A 286 -2.40 -30.48 3.59
N GLU A 287 -1.35 -29.74 3.92
CA GLU A 287 -0.70 -28.86 2.95
C GLU A 287 -0.19 -29.67 1.74
N GLY A 288 -0.34 -29.11 0.54
CA GLY A 288 -0.05 -29.77 -0.73
C GLY A 288 -1.22 -30.55 -1.33
N ASP A 289 -2.32 -30.78 -0.59
CA ASP A 289 -3.49 -31.48 -1.12
C ASP A 289 -4.20 -30.62 -2.19
N PRO A 290 -4.48 -31.14 -3.41
CA PRO A 290 -5.18 -30.39 -4.46
C PRO A 290 -6.56 -29.85 -4.06
N GLY A 291 -7.27 -30.55 -3.18
CA GLY A 291 -8.58 -30.16 -2.66
C GLY A 291 -8.53 -29.02 -1.64
N LEU A 292 -7.33 -28.61 -1.20
CA LEU A 292 -7.12 -27.50 -0.28
C LEU A 292 -7.49 -26.15 -0.90
N ALA A 293 -7.26 -26.00 -2.21
CA ALA A 293 -7.31 -24.71 -2.89
C ALA A 293 -8.71 -24.10 -2.88
N GLY A 294 -8.92 -23.07 -2.06
CA GLY A 294 -10.18 -22.32 -1.93
C GLY A 294 -11.00 -22.65 -0.67
N THR A 295 -10.63 -23.69 0.09
CA THR A 295 -11.27 -23.99 1.38
C THR A 295 -10.97 -22.87 2.37
N THR A 296 -12.00 -22.33 3.02
CA THR A 296 -11.88 -21.19 3.93
C THR A 296 -12.58 -21.48 5.26
N TYR A 297 -11.88 -21.28 6.36
CA TYR A 297 -12.41 -21.27 7.72
C TYR A 297 -12.50 -19.82 8.17
N ARG A 298 -13.68 -19.35 8.53
CA ARG A 298 -13.91 -17.95 8.90
C ARG A 298 -14.55 -17.88 10.28
N ILE A 299 -14.05 -16.98 11.12
CA ILE A 299 -14.62 -16.64 12.43
C ILE A 299 -14.90 -15.14 12.46
N ALA A 300 -16.09 -14.76 12.91
CA ALA A 300 -16.54 -13.40 13.04
C ALA A 300 -16.71 -13.04 14.52
N PHE A 301 -16.28 -11.83 14.86
CA PHE A 301 -16.39 -11.26 16.21
C PHE A 301 -17.22 -9.99 16.14
N ALA A 302 -18.25 -9.89 16.99
CA ALA A 302 -19.11 -8.72 17.07
C ALA A 302 -19.27 -8.24 18.51
N ARG A 303 -19.45 -6.93 18.69
CA ARG A 303 -19.65 -6.26 19.99
C ARG A 303 -20.97 -6.64 20.66
N ALA A 304 -21.94 -7.15 19.90
CA ALA A 304 -23.24 -7.61 20.36
C ALA A 304 -23.86 -8.56 19.34
N GLU A 305 -24.91 -9.30 19.74
CA GLU A 305 -25.58 -10.30 18.89
C GLU A 305 -26.15 -9.74 17.58
N ASN A 306 -26.67 -8.50 17.61
CA ASN A 306 -27.30 -7.84 16.47
C ASN A 306 -26.38 -6.80 15.78
N ALA A 307 -25.10 -6.75 16.15
CA ALA A 307 -24.15 -5.84 15.53
C ALA A 307 -23.50 -6.52 14.30
N PRO A 308 -23.14 -5.75 13.25
CA PRO A 308 -22.26 -6.28 12.22
C PRO A 308 -20.93 -6.73 12.86
N PRO A 309 -20.22 -7.72 12.27
CA PRO A 309 -18.92 -8.12 12.75
C PRO A 309 -17.96 -6.92 12.78
N ASP A 310 -17.36 -6.67 13.95
CA ASP A 310 -16.30 -5.68 14.10
C ASP A 310 -14.96 -6.22 13.57
N ALA A 311 -14.80 -7.55 13.56
CA ALA A 311 -13.64 -8.20 12.95
C ALA A 311 -13.97 -9.59 12.42
N VAL A 312 -13.26 -9.98 11.37
CA VAL A 312 -13.34 -11.31 10.77
C VAL A 312 -11.93 -11.84 10.58
N TRP A 313 -11.67 -13.03 11.11
CA TRP A 313 -10.44 -13.77 10.87
C TRP A 313 -10.73 -14.96 9.98
N MET A 314 -9.80 -15.25 9.08
CA MET A 314 -9.95 -16.34 8.12
C MET A 314 -8.66 -17.11 7.96
N VAL A 315 -8.78 -18.42 7.77
CA VAL A 315 -7.73 -19.31 7.30
C VAL A 315 -8.15 -19.84 5.94
N ARG A 316 -7.35 -19.58 4.90
CA ARG A 316 -7.63 -20.01 3.53
C ARG A 316 -6.56 -20.93 3.00
N GLY A 317 -6.97 -22.05 2.42
CA GLY A 317 -6.12 -22.94 1.64
C GLY A 317 -5.90 -22.39 0.23
N GLY A 318 -4.64 -22.32 -0.23
CA GLY A 318 -4.35 -21.83 -1.58
C GLY A 318 -2.87 -21.80 -1.94
N GLY A 319 -2.60 -21.56 -3.22
CA GLY A 319 -1.26 -21.29 -3.73
C GLY A 319 -0.93 -19.82 -3.52
N PHE A 320 -0.03 -19.52 -2.59
CA PHE A 320 0.41 -18.15 -2.31
C PHE A 320 1.86 -17.98 -2.76
N GLY A 321 2.07 -17.26 -3.86
CA GLY A 321 3.37 -17.14 -4.52
C GLY A 321 4.44 -16.48 -3.64
N GLY A 322 5.56 -17.18 -3.44
CA GLY A 322 6.84 -16.55 -3.06
C GLY A 322 7.55 -16.01 -4.30
N ARG A 323 8.46 -15.04 -4.13
CA ARG A 323 9.25 -14.33 -5.17
C ARG A 323 10.12 -15.21 -6.10
N ALA A 324 9.93 -16.53 -6.12
CA ALA A 324 10.68 -17.50 -6.91
C ALA A 324 9.83 -18.67 -7.46
N GLY A 325 8.50 -18.57 -7.49
CA GLY A 325 7.64 -19.56 -8.17
C GLY A 325 7.61 -20.98 -7.56
N ARG A 326 8.14 -21.18 -6.35
CA ARG A 326 8.15 -22.47 -5.62
C ARG A 326 7.16 -22.51 -4.44
N GLY A 327 5.93 -22.03 -4.61
CA GLY A 327 4.91 -22.08 -3.55
C GLY A 327 3.97 -23.27 -3.73
N GLY A 328 3.99 -24.24 -2.80
CA GLY A 328 2.95 -25.29 -2.70
C GLY A 328 1.64 -24.77 -2.12
N LEU A 329 0.56 -25.57 -2.22
CA LEU A 329 -0.72 -25.27 -1.58
C LEU A 329 -0.57 -25.28 -0.07
N ARG A 330 -0.86 -24.17 0.60
CA ARG A 330 -0.69 -24.01 2.05
C ARG A 330 -1.86 -23.27 2.67
N TYR A 331 -1.95 -23.29 4.00
CA TYR A 331 -2.91 -22.46 4.72
C TYR A 331 -2.31 -21.09 5.01
N ASN A 332 -3.12 -20.04 4.84
CA ASN A 332 -2.74 -18.69 5.22
C ASN A 332 -3.85 -18.08 6.09
N ALA A 333 -3.46 -17.51 7.22
CA ALA A 333 -4.36 -16.78 8.10
C ALA A 333 -4.30 -15.28 7.82
N SER A 334 -5.45 -14.63 7.81
CA SER A 334 -5.59 -13.19 7.61
C SER A 334 -6.77 -12.63 8.39
N GLY A 335 -6.72 -11.33 8.69
CA GLY A 335 -7.75 -10.61 9.43
C GLY A 335 -7.11 -9.55 10.33
N PRO A 336 -7.89 -8.59 10.85
CA PRO A 336 -7.36 -7.54 11.73
C PRO A 336 -6.66 -8.14 12.95
N GLY A 337 -5.38 -7.78 13.16
CA GLY A 337 -4.57 -8.27 14.28
C GLY A 337 -4.12 -9.74 14.24
N VAL A 338 -4.39 -10.50 13.17
CA VAL A 338 -4.02 -11.92 13.03
C VAL A 338 -2.54 -12.10 12.69
N SER A 339 -1.86 -12.99 13.40
CA SER A 339 -0.49 -13.38 13.05
C SER A 339 -0.48 -14.18 11.73
N PRO A 340 0.47 -13.92 10.81
CA PRO A 340 0.54 -14.66 9.55
C PRO A 340 0.72 -16.17 9.77
N GLY A 341 -0.12 -16.97 9.11
CA GLY A 341 -0.04 -18.42 9.09
C GLY A 341 -1.04 -19.13 10.01
N ALA A 342 -1.30 -20.40 9.71
CA ALA A 342 -2.20 -21.25 10.48
C ALA A 342 -1.47 -22.52 10.91
N LYS A 343 -1.76 -23.02 12.11
CA LYS A 343 -1.24 -24.29 12.59
C LYS A 343 -2.25 -25.40 12.31
N ILE A 344 -1.80 -26.41 11.57
CA ILE A 344 -2.61 -27.57 11.19
C ILE A 344 -2.11 -28.77 11.99
N THR A 345 -2.99 -29.43 12.73
CA THR A 345 -2.64 -30.63 13.50
C THR A 345 -3.82 -31.61 13.50
N GLY A 346 -3.71 -32.70 12.74
CA GLY A 346 -4.75 -33.73 12.66
C GLY A 346 -6.09 -33.18 12.15
N ASN A 347 -7.08 -33.08 13.03
CA ASN A 347 -8.40 -32.53 12.75
C ASN A 347 -8.56 -31.04 13.12
N THR A 348 -7.47 -30.32 13.42
CA THR A 348 -7.53 -28.93 13.88
C THR A 348 -6.86 -27.94 12.93
N VAL A 349 -7.48 -26.77 12.82
CA VAL A 349 -6.95 -25.56 12.17
C VAL A 349 -6.92 -24.45 13.21
N SER A 350 -5.74 -23.96 13.55
CA SER A 350 -5.57 -22.91 14.55
C SER A 350 -4.98 -21.64 13.95
N MET A 351 -5.46 -20.50 14.40
CA MET A 351 -4.87 -19.18 14.16
C MET A 351 -4.86 -18.39 15.47
N GLN A 352 -4.01 -17.37 15.55
CA GLN A 352 -3.95 -16.49 16.71
C GLN A 352 -3.73 -15.05 16.28
N GLY A 353 -4.14 -14.11 17.12
CA GLY A 353 -3.98 -12.68 16.89
C GLY A 353 -4.22 -11.88 18.14
N THR A 354 -3.96 -10.58 18.08
CA THR A 354 -4.34 -9.63 19.13
C THR A 354 -5.81 -9.26 18.99
N LEU A 355 -6.49 -8.94 20.09
CA LEU A 355 -7.89 -8.56 20.04
C LEU A 355 -8.04 -7.23 19.23
N PRO A 356 -8.93 -7.18 18.22
CA PRO A 356 -9.20 -5.96 17.45
C PRO A 356 -9.59 -4.78 18.35
N ALA A 357 -9.17 -3.56 18.01
CA ALA A 357 -9.44 -2.33 18.80
C ALA A 357 -10.91 -2.18 19.20
N ALA A 358 -11.83 -2.41 18.25
CA ALA A 358 -13.27 -2.30 18.46
C ALA A 358 -13.83 -3.23 19.57
N LEU A 359 -13.09 -4.28 19.92
CA LEU A 359 -13.47 -5.29 20.90
C LEU A 359 -12.69 -5.17 22.22
N GLN A 360 -11.71 -4.26 22.29
CA GLN A 360 -10.90 -4.05 23.50
C GLN A 360 -11.77 -3.59 24.69
N GLY A 361 -11.43 -4.06 25.89
CA GLY A 361 -12.15 -3.74 27.14
C GLY A 361 -13.54 -4.36 27.27
N ARG A 362 -14.05 -5.10 26.27
CA ARG A 362 -15.36 -5.75 26.32
C ARG A 362 -15.32 -7.03 27.17
N ALA A 363 -16.23 -7.12 28.14
CA ALA A 363 -16.37 -8.32 28.97
C ALA A 363 -16.95 -9.52 28.21
N ARG A 364 -17.81 -9.28 27.21
CA ARG A 364 -18.42 -10.30 26.35
C ARG A 364 -18.39 -9.86 24.90
N ILE A 365 -18.19 -10.81 24.00
CA ILE A 365 -18.30 -10.63 22.55
C ILE A 365 -19.16 -11.74 21.96
N ALA A 366 -19.81 -11.45 20.83
CA ALA A 366 -20.49 -12.45 20.02
C ALA A 366 -19.50 -13.08 19.04
N VAL A 367 -19.52 -14.41 18.95
CA VAL A 367 -18.64 -15.21 18.09
C VAL A 367 -19.48 -16.10 17.21
N SER A 368 -19.25 -16.09 15.90
CA SER A 368 -19.81 -17.06 14.96
C SER A 368 -18.73 -17.55 14.01
N ALA A 369 -18.94 -18.71 13.39
CA ALA A 369 -17.96 -19.24 12.46
C ALA A 369 -18.63 -19.94 11.28
N GLU A 370 -17.94 -20.01 10.15
CA GLU A 370 -18.40 -20.70 8.95
C GLU A 370 -17.24 -21.36 8.23
N VAL A 371 -17.55 -22.42 7.47
CA VAL A 371 -16.61 -23.09 6.57
C VAL A 371 -17.19 -23.05 5.17
N THR A 372 -16.39 -22.60 4.21
CA THR A 372 -16.76 -22.55 2.80
C THR A 372 -15.81 -23.37 1.95
N LEU A 373 -16.34 -24.01 0.90
CA LEU A 373 -15.56 -24.78 -0.06
C LEU A 373 -15.30 -24.01 -1.36
N PRO A 374 -14.33 -24.45 -2.18
CA PRO A 374 -14.07 -23.87 -3.49
C PRO A 374 -15.28 -23.99 -4.42
N GLY A 375 -15.60 -22.95 -5.18
CA GLY A 375 -16.67 -22.96 -6.19
C GLY A 375 -17.15 -21.55 -6.58
N ALA A 376 -17.87 -21.41 -7.69
CA ALA A 376 -18.34 -20.11 -8.20
C ALA A 376 -19.21 -19.32 -7.19
N ALA A 377 -19.84 -20.02 -6.24
CA ALA A 377 -20.61 -19.42 -5.14
C ALA A 377 -19.97 -19.62 -3.75
N ALA A 378 -18.76 -20.18 -3.67
CA ALA A 378 -18.09 -20.57 -2.42
C ALA A 378 -19.06 -21.14 -1.37
N PRO A 379 -19.72 -22.28 -1.66
CA PRO A 379 -20.84 -22.75 -0.86
C PRO A 379 -20.43 -22.91 0.60
N MET A 380 -21.21 -22.29 1.49
CA MET A 380 -21.11 -22.52 2.93
C MET A 380 -21.53 -23.95 3.20
N VAL A 381 -20.61 -24.75 3.74
CA VAL A 381 -20.82 -26.18 4.02
C VAL A 381 -21.09 -26.44 5.48
N ASP A 382 -20.71 -25.51 6.36
CA ASP A 382 -21.03 -25.57 7.78
C ASP A 382 -21.06 -24.15 8.36
N GLN A 383 -21.92 -23.96 9.36
CA GLN A 383 -22.08 -22.70 10.06
C GLN A 383 -22.28 -22.98 11.55
N VAL A 384 -21.39 -22.44 12.37
CA VAL A 384 -21.51 -22.40 13.81
C VAL A 384 -22.33 -21.16 14.17
N PRO A 385 -23.51 -21.33 14.80
CA PRO A 385 -24.35 -20.22 15.21
C PRO A 385 -23.61 -19.25 16.14
N LEU A 386 -24.13 -18.02 16.19
CA LEU A 386 -23.60 -16.99 17.07
C LEU A 386 -23.72 -17.40 18.54
N GLN A 387 -22.63 -17.24 19.29
CA GLN A 387 -22.58 -17.47 20.73
C GLN A 387 -21.86 -16.35 21.46
N LEU A 388 -22.40 -15.94 22.62
CA LEU A 388 -21.74 -14.97 23.49
C LEU A 388 -20.64 -15.63 24.32
N VAL A 389 -19.43 -15.06 24.24
CA VAL A 389 -18.23 -15.53 24.94
C VAL A 389 -17.72 -14.44 25.87
N LYS A 390 -17.40 -14.81 27.12
CA LYS A 390 -16.76 -13.89 28.08
C LYS A 390 -15.25 -13.92 27.86
N LEU A 391 -14.65 -12.79 27.47
CA LEU A 391 -13.21 -12.69 27.32
C LEU A 391 -12.56 -12.58 28.70
N THR A 392 -11.77 -13.58 29.09
CA THR A 392 -11.02 -13.57 30.35
C THR A 392 -9.55 -13.88 30.09
N GLY A 393 -8.66 -13.23 30.83
CA GLY A 393 -7.21 -13.48 30.72
C GLY A 393 -6.53 -12.85 29.51
N LEU A 394 -7.18 -11.94 28.78
CA LEU A 394 -6.56 -11.14 27.72
C LEU A 394 -6.33 -9.70 28.21
N GLN A 395 -5.11 -9.20 28.01
CA GLN A 395 -4.75 -7.80 28.14
C GLN A 395 -4.44 -7.25 26.75
N SER A 396 -4.90 -6.04 26.45
CA SER A 396 -4.53 -5.36 25.21
C SER A 396 -3.07 -4.90 25.32
N PRO A 397 -2.19 -5.26 24.37
CA PRO A 397 -0.87 -4.68 24.29
C PRO A 397 -0.90 -3.24 23.73
N GLU A 398 -1.98 -2.87 23.04
CA GLU A 398 -2.22 -1.50 22.58
C GLU A 398 -2.95 -0.71 23.67
N MET A 399 -2.42 0.47 24.04
CA MET A 399 -2.96 1.33 25.10
C MET A 399 -2.73 2.80 24.78
N ASP A 400 -3.46 3.69 25.45
CA ASP A 400 -3.21 5.12 25.44
C ASP A 400 -2.02 5.43 26.36
N LEU A 401 -0.86 5.70 25.77
CA LEU A 401 0.39 5.98 26.47
C LEU A 401 0.41 7.41 27.04
N SER A 402 -0.49 8.29 26.60
CA SER A 402 -0.60 9.64 27.16
C SER A 402 -1.22 9.62 28.56
N THR A 403 -2.09 8.65 28.85
CA THR A 403 -2.80 8.53 30.13
C THR A 403 -2.32 7.40 31.03
N VAL A 404 -1.37 6.57 30.56
CA VAL A 404 -0.86 5.39 31.29
C VAL A 404 -0.16 5.75 32.60
N LYS A 405 -0.42 4.95 33.63
CA LYS A 405 0.17 5.05 34.96
C LYS A 405 0.91 3.79 35.33
N GLN A 406 1.91 3.94 36.20
CA GLN A 406 2.71 2.82 36.72
C GLN A 406 1.86 1.68 37.34
N SER A 407 0.69 2.03 37.90
CA SER A 407 -0.26 1.10 38.51
C SER A 407 -1.07 0.25 37.52
N ASP A 408 -1.10 0.62 36.24
CA ASP A 408 -1.97 -0.04 35.24
C ASP A 408 -1.37 -1.37 34.76
N GLY A 409 -0.05 -1.53 34.91
CA GLY A 409 0.71 -2.72 34.58
C GLY A 409 1.01 -3.65 35.77
N PRO A 410 1.90 -4.65 35.59
CA PRO A 410 2.88 -4.74 34.52
C PRO A 410 2.34 -5.39 33.23
N PHE A 411 2.87 -4.98 32.08
CA PHE A 411 2.50 -5.45 30.75
C PHE A 411 3.62 -6.28 30.12
N ALA A 412 3.28 -7.40 29.48
CA ALA A 412 4.24 -8.18 28.69
C ALA A 412 4.72 -7.41 27.45
N MET A 413 3.87 -6.54 26.92
CA MET A 413 4.11 -5.69 25.77
C MET A 413 3.23 -4.45 25.90
N ALA A 414 3.72 -3.30 25.47
CA ALA A 414 2.97 -2.06 25.52
C ALA A 414 3.36 -1.19 24.32
N TYR A 415 2.37 -0.83 23.51
CA TYR A 415 2.52 0.08 22.39
C TYR A 415 1.26 0.92 22.18
N GLU A 416 1.41 1.94 21.35
CA GLU A 416 0.31 2.74 20.81
C GLU A 416 0.57 2.99 19.32
N SER A 417 -0.48 2.88 18.53
CA SER A 417 -0.45 3.32 17.15
C SER A 417 -1.11 4.69 17.04
N PHE A 418 -0.34 5.67 16.59
CA PHE A 418 -0.84 6.97 16.20
C PHE A 418 -1.09 6.99 14.70
N HIS A 419 -2.32 7.29 14.29
CA HIS A 419 -2.77 7.15 12.91
C HIS A 419 -3.89 8.14 12.58
N TYR A 420 -4.04 8.44 11.28
CA TYR A 420 -5.17 9.20 10.75
C TYR A 420 -6.43 8.31 10.60
N LEU A 421 -7.49 8.81 9.93
CA LEU A 421 -8.69 8.02 9.65
C LEU A 421 -8.37 6.80 8.78
N ALA A 422 -9.11 5.71 8.96
CA ALA A 422 -8.86 4.49 8.19
C ALA A 422 -8.98 4.72 6.68
N LEU A 423 -8.21 3.97 5.90
CA LEU A 423 -8.28 3.98 4.45
C LEU A 423 -9.67 3.48 4.01
N PRO A 424 -10.45 4.26 3.25
CA PRO A 424 -11.76 3.82 2.77
C PRO A 424 -11.62 2.61 1.83
N ASN A 425 -12.60 1.70 1.88
CA ASN A 425 -12.71 0.70 0.83
C ASN A 425 -13.05 1.41 -0.49
N PRO A 426 -12.24 1.27 -1.56
CA PRO A 426 -12.47 1.96 -2.81
C PRO A 426 -13.89 1.72 -3.37
N ARG A 427 -14.42 0.49 -3.25
CA ARG A 427 -15.76 0.16 -3.74
C ARG A 427 -16.86 0.90 -3.00
N ASP A 428 -16.68 1.14 -1.70
CA ASP A 428 -17.65 1.86 -0.89
C ASP A 428 -17.73 3.33 -1.34
N LEU A 429 -16.59 3.95 -1.65
CA LEU A 429 -16.55 5.30 -2.25
C LEU A 429 -17.34 5.35 -3.56
N THR A 430 -17.05 4.42 -4.48
CA THR A 430 -17.74 4.36 -5.78
C THR A 430 -19.23 4.17 -5.61
N CYS A 431 -19.62 3.16 -4.84
CA CYS A 431 -21.01 2.79 -4.66
C CYS A 431 -21.80 3.90 -3.98
N THR A 432 -21.19 4.66 -3.07
CA THR A 432 -21.81 5.85 -2.47
C THR A 432 -22.17 6.89 -3.55
N VAL A 433 -21.27 7.17 -4.49
CA VAL A 433 -21.52 8.13 -5.59
C VAL A 433 -22.50 7.58 -6.62
N ILE A 434 -22.26 6.38 -7.14
CA ILE A 434 -23.06 5.80 -8.24
C ILE A 434 -24.50 5.53 -7.80
N LYS A 435 -24.73 5.06 -6.56
CA LYS A 435 -26.10 4.85 -6.05
C LYS A 435 -26.88 6.17 -5.93
N ALA A 436 -26.19 7.28 -5.64
CA ALA A 436 -26.84 8.58 -5.45
C ALA A 436 -27.04 9.34 -6.77
N LEU A 437 -26.07 9.30 -7.69
CA LEU A 437 -26.05 10.14 -8.89
C LEU A 437 -26.19 9.35 -10.21
N GLY A 438 -26.23 8.02 -10.14
CA GLY A 438 -26.28 7.11 -11.28
C GLY A 438 -24.90 6.76 -11.85
N ASP A 439 -24.85 5.70 -12.66
CA ASP A 439 -23.64 5.23 -13.36
C ASP A 439 -23.33 6.10 -14.59
N LYS A 440 -22.99 7.36 -14.34
CA LYS A 440 -22.75 8.40 -15.38
C LYS A 440 -21.33 8.95 -15.40
N PHE A 441 -20.44 8.36 -14.62
CA PHE A 441 -19.03 8.75 -14.53
C PHE A 441 -18.18 7.63 -15.12
N ASP A 442 -17.16 8.01 -15.87
CA ASP A 442 -16.14 7.10 -16.40
C ASP A 442 -14.99 6.96 -15.40
N MET A 443 -14.70 8.04 -14.66
CA MET A 443 -13.73 8.08 -13.55
C MET A 443 -14.28 8.84 -12.34
N LEU A 444 -13.86 8.44 -11.14
CA LEU A 444 -14.03 9.24 -9.91
C LEU A 444 -12.67 9.62 -9.32
N ALA A 445 -12.43 10.91 -9.13
CA ALA A 445 -11.27 11.44 -8.42
C ALA A 445 -11.72 11.98 -7.06
N PHE A 446 -11.09 11.51 -5.99
CA PHE A 446 -11.48 11.83 -4.61
C PHE A 446 -10.48 12.79 -3.96
N TYR A 447 -11.00 13.80 -3.26
CA TYR A 447 -10.25 14.81 -2.52
C TYR A 447 -10.87 15.03 -1.14
N SER A 448 -10.08 15.42 -0.13
CA SER A 448 -10.59 15.57 1.25
C SER A 448 -9.94 16.70 2.05
N ASP A 449 -10.66 17.17 3.07
CA ASP A 449 -10.14 18.09 4.10
C ASP A 449 -9.41 17.37 5.25
N PHE A 450 -9.40 16.04 5.22
CA PHE A 450 -8.74 15.20 6.22
C PHE A 450 -7.75 14.25 5.54
N ARG A 451 -6.77 13.76 6.32
CA ARG A 451 -5.89 12.68 5.89
C ARG A 451 -6.47 11.32 6.25
N VAL A 452 -6.09 10.33 5.45
CA VAL A 452 -6.29 8.90 5.75
C VAL A 452 -4.96 8.28 6.18
N ASP A 453 -5.02 7.11 6.81
CA ASP A 453 -3.88 6.35 7.34
C ASP A 453 -3.05 5.74 6.19
N ASN A 454 -2.34 6.60 5.47
CA ASN A 454 -1.37 6.24 4.46
C ASN A 454 -0.18 7.21 4.54
N GLN A 455 1.03 6.69 4.41
CA GLN A 455 2.28 7.43 4.49
C GLN A 455 2.63 8.13 3.16
N GLU A 456 1.82 7.92 2.13
CA GLU A 456 1.92 8.60 0.84
C GLU A 456 0.68 9.47 0.60
N ALA A 457 0.93 10.70 0.16
CA ALA A 457 -0.12 11.64 -0.22
C ALA A 457 -0.75 11.28 -1.57
N GLY A 458 0.02 10.64 -2.45
CA GLY A 458 -0.46 10.18 -3.75
C GLY A 458 -1.37 8.97 -3.65
N THR A 459 -2.14 8.75 -4.70
CA THR A 459 -3.15 7.68 -4.74
C THR A 459 -3.01 6.86 -6.01
N PRO A 460 -2.72 5.55 -5.94
CA PRO A 460 -2.93 4.71 -7.10
C PRO A 460 -4.43 4.65 -7.42
N SER A 461 -4.77 3.93 -8.47
CA SER A 461 -6.16 3.80 -8.89
C SER A 461 -6.56 2.36 -9.22
N THR A 462 -7.87 2.15 -9.31
CA THR A 462 -8.50 0.84 -9.49
C THR A 462 -9.84 1.00 -10.18
N GLY A 463 -10.39 -0.08 -10.72
CA GLY A 463 -11.78 -0.09 -11.13
C GLY A 463 -12.19 -1.36 -11.86
N PRO A 464 -13.46 -1.44 -12.28
CA PRO A 464 -14.01 -2.61 -12.93
C PRO A 464 -13.75 -2.70 -14.44
N LEU A 465 -13.13 -1.66 -15.03
CA LEU A 465 -12.81 -1.61 -16.47
C LEU A 465 -14.08 -1.65 -17.35
N GLY A 466 -15.06 -0.78 -17.05
CA GLY A 466 -16.26 -0.52 -17.86
C GLY A 466 -15.97 -0.06 -19.30
N GLY A 467 -17.00 -0.04 -20.15
CA GLY A 467 -16.89 0.22 -21.60
C GLY A 467 -17.46 1.55 -22.08
N GLY A 468 -17.69 2.51 -21.18
CA GLY A 468 -18.29 3.81 -21.52
C GLY A 468 -19.82 3.79 -21.51
N PRO A 469 -20.50 4.80 -22.13
CA PRO A 469 -21.92 5.07 -21.89
C PRO A 469 -22.87 3.93 -22.28
N SER A 470 -22.49 3.12 -23.27
CA SER A 470 -23.29 1.97 -23.73
C SER A 470 -22.92 0.66 -23.01
N GLY A 471 -21.98 0.70 -22.05
CA GLY A 471 -21.40 -0.48 -21.43
C GLY A 471 -20.56 -1.33 -22.40
N GLY A 472 -20.21 -2.54 -21.98
CA GLY A 472 -19.46 -3.51 -22.79
C GLY A 472 -17.98 -3.63 -22.40
N ALA A 473 -17.31 -4.65 -22.93
CA ALA A 473 -15.90 -4.90 -22.67
C ALA A 473 -15.01 -4.11 -23.65
N VAL A 474 -13.92 -3.55 -23.14
CA VAL A 474 -12.80 -3.05 -23.95
C VAL A 474 -11.72 -4.13 -23.98
N THR A 475 -11.35 -4.60 -25.17
CA THR A 475 -10.37 -5.67 -25.37
C THR A 475 -9.16 -5.20 -26.17
N GLY A 476 -8.10 -6.00 -26.23
CA GLY A 476 -6.84 -5.62 -26.90
C GLY A 476 -5.96 -4.69 -26.08
N ILE A 477 -6.05 -4.77 -24.75
CA ILE A 477 -5.39 -3.85 -23.79
C ILE A 477 -4.70 -4.56 -22.62
N GLY A 478 -4.37 -5.86 -22.72
CA GLY A 478 -3.71 -6.59 -21.63
C GLY A 478 -4.57 -6.86 -20.38
N ALA A 479 -5.82 -6.40 -20.36
CA ALA A 479 -6.73 -6.54 -19.22
C ALA A 479 -8.17 -6.83 -19.65
N ASN A 480 -8.92 -7.55 -18.80
CA ASN A 480 -10.32 -7.90 -19.01
C ASN A 480 -11.23 -7.20 -18.00
N GLN A 481 -12.43 -6.83 -18.45
CA GLN A 481 -13.49 -6.30 -17.60
C GLN A 481 -13.80 -7.24 -16.43
N ARG A 482 -14.00 -6.68 -15.23
CA ARG A 482 -14.20 -7.45 -14.00
C ARG A 482 -15.00 -6.68 -12.96
N GLY A 483 -15.82 -7.37 -12.19
CA GLY A 483 -16.35 -6.84 -10.93
C GLY A 483 -17.24 -5.60 -11.04
N LEU A 484 -17.92 -5.35 -12.16
CA LEU A 484 -18.83 -4.20 -12.34
C LEU A 484 -19.82 -4.02 -11.18
N GLU A 485 -20.53 -5.10 -10.83
CA GLU A 485 -21.47 -5.12 -9.71
C GLU A 485 -20.82 -4.73 -8.38
N SER A 486 -19.54 -5.08 -8.19
CA SER A 486 -18.83 -4.77 -6.95
C SER A 486 -18.62 -3.27 -6.74
N TYR A 487 -18.62 -2.51 -7.84
CA TYR A 487 -18.53 -1.05 -7.89
C TYR A 487 -19.89 -0.38 -8.10
N CYS A 488 -21.00 -1.13 -8.03
CA CYS A 488 -22.36 -0.66 -8.30
C CYS A 488 -22.57 -0.11 -9.71
N SER A 489 -21.67 -0.43 -10.64
CA SER A 489 -21.73 0.03 -12.02
C SER A 489 -22.55 -0.91 -12.90
N GLN A 490 -23.26 -0.34 -13.86
CA GLN A 490 -23.97 -1.04 -14.93
C GLN A 490 -23.12 -1.20 -16.21
N GLY A 491 -21.85 -0.79 -16.17
CA GLY A 491 -20.91 -0.97 -17.28
C GLY A 491 -20.21 0.30 -17.72
N ARG A 492 -20.60 1.49 -17.24
CA ARG A 492 -19.95 2.74 -17.65
C ARG A 492 -18.67 3.02 -16.87
N PHE A 493 -18.76 3.01 -15.55
CA PHE A 493 -17.64 3.34 -14.67
C PHE A 493 -16.41 2.45 -14.91
N GLN A 494 -15.25 3.09 -15.02
CA GLN A 494 -14.02 2.41 -15.44
C GLN A 494 -12.99 2.37 -14.34
N TRP A 495 -12.63 3.52 -13.76
CA TRP A 495 -11.52 3.69 -12.79
C TRP A 495 -11.81 4.75 -11.72
N GLN A 496 -11.05 4.73 -10.64
CA GLN A 496 -11.02 5.77 -9.63
C GLN A 496 -9.74 5.76 -8.83
N PHE A 497 -9.48 6.87 -8.13
CA PHE A 497 -8.54 6.87 -7.02
C PHE A 497 -8.94 5.88 -5.92
N ILE A 498 -7.95 5.19 -5.34
CA ILE A 498 -8.21 4.26 -4.23
C ILE A 498 -8.50 5.01 -2.92
N GLN A 499 -7.99 6.23 -2.79
CA GLN A 499 -8.10 7.05 -1.58
C GLN A 499 -8.28 8.53 -1.94
N PRO A 500 -8.87 9.34 -1.05
CA PRO A 500 -8.91 10.78 -1.28
C PRO A 500 -7.53 11.41 -1.14
N VAL A 501 -7.22 12.35 -2.02
CA VAL A 501 -6.03 13.19 -1.90
C VAL A 501 -6.34 14.35 -0.94
N TYR A 502 -5.53 14.48 0.11
CA TYR A 502 -5.70 15.52 1.12
C TYR A 502 -5.39 16.91 0.56
N VAL A 503 -6.23 17.90 0.85
CA VAL A 503 -6.09 19.30 0.39
C VAL A 503 -4.75 19.93 0.72
N GLY A 504 -4.12 19.57 1.84
CA GLY A 504 -2.80 20.07 2.23
C GLY A 504 -1.62 19.36 1.58
N SER A 505 -1.83 18.31 0.78
CA SER A 505 -0.75 17.60 0.08
C SER A 505 -0.10 18.43 -1.02
N ASN A 506 1.13 18.09 -1.40
CA ASN A 506 1.81 18.77 -2.52
C ASN A 506 1.02 18.64 -3.83
N GLN A 507 0.29 17.53 -4.02
CA GLN A 507 -0.51 17.29 -5.23
C GLN A 507 -1.65 18.27 -5.43
N MET A 508 -2.23 18.77 -4.34
CA MET A 508 -3.35 19.71 -4.41
C MET A 508 -2.91 21.17 -4.40
N GLN A 509 -1.63 21.44 -4.23
CA GLN A 509 -1.12 22.81 -4.26
C GLN A 509 -1.01 23.29 -5.71
N GLU A 510 -1.33 24.57 -5.90
CA GLU A 510 -1.28 25.21 -7.22
C GLU A 510 0.13 25.14 -7.81
N ARG A 511 1.15 25.44 -7.00
CA ARG A 511 2.57 25.46 -7.37
C ARG A 511 3.40 25.17 -6.11
N PRO A 512 4.69 24.80 -6.25
CA PRO A 512 5.63 24.87 -5.14
C PRO A 512 5.62 26.28 -4.50
N PRO A 513 5.81 26.40 -3.17
CA PRO A 513 5.98 27.70 -2.53
C PRO A 513 7.14 28.48 -3.15
N ALA A 514 6.99 29.82 -3.19
CA ALA A 514 8.02 30.69 -3.74
C ALA A 514 9.36 30.50 -3.01
N GLY A 515 10.45 30.38 -3.78
CA GLY A 515 11.81 30.21 -3.24
C GLY A 515 12.21 28.76 -2.95
N VAL A 516 11.31 27.78 -3.13
CA VAL A 516 11.69 26.37 -3.11
C VAL A 516 12.56 26.07 -4.33
N THR A 517 13.77 25.61 -4.10
CA THR A 517 14.69 25.13 -5.15
C THR A 517 15.01 23.67 -4.90
N ASP A 518 14.93 22.84 -5.93
CA ASP A 518 15.31 21.43 -5.88
C ASP A 518 16.10 21.06 -7.13
N THR A 519 17.11 20.22 -6.98
CA THR A 519 17.89 19.68 -8.10
C THR A 519 17.47 18.27 -8.49
N ASN A 520 16.58 17.65 -7.71
CA ASN A 520 16.04 16.34 -8.01
C ASN A 520 15.03 16.47 -9.15
N THR A 521 15.39 16.00 -10.34
CA THR A 521 14.54 16.00 -11.55
C THR A 521 13.29 15.12 -11.44
N HIS A 522 13.09 14.44 -10.32
CA HIS A 522 11.85 13.75 -9.98
C HIS A 522 10.85 14.65 -9.22
N ASN A 523 11.25 15.85 -8.84
CA ASN A 523 10.42 16.83 -8.14
C ASN A 523 10.15 18.03 -9.05
N ILE A 524 8.93 18.55 -9.04
CA ILE A 524 8.49 19.56 -9.99
C ILE A 524 9.24 20.89 -9.83
N ALA A 525 9.73 21.19 -8.62
CA ALA A 525 10.51 22.38 -8.36
C ALA A 525 11.82 22.45 -9.18
N ALA A 526 12.35 21.31 -9.63
CA ALA A 526 13.52 21.27 -10.53
C ALA A 526 13.21 21.81 -11.94
N TYR A 527 11.92 21.90 -12.31
CA TYR A 527 11.46 22.36 -13.62
C TYR A 527 10.89 23.78 -13.62
N ASP A 528 10.93 24.49 -12.50
CA ASP A 528 10.30 25.81 -12.35
C ASP A 528 10.74 26.80 -13.45
N HIS A 529 12.06 26.89 -13.70
CA HIS A 529 12.60 27.73 -14.76
C HIS A 529 12.15 27.29 -16.16
N GLN A 530 12.31 26.01 -16.51
CA GLN A 530 11.99 25.49 -17.84
C GLN A 530 10.49 25.67 -18.17
N LEU A 531 9.61 25.41 -17.21
CA LEU A 531 8.17 25.53 -17.41
C LEU A 531 7.71 26.99 -17.35
N GLY A 532 8.38 27.83 -16.55
CA GLY A 532 8.12 29.26 -16.49
C GLY A 532 8.42 30.01 -17.79
N GLU A 533 9.47 29.62 -18.53
CA GLU A 533 9.81 30.23 -19.83
C GLU A 533 8.68 30.17 -20.86
N ARG A 534 7.76 29.20 -20.72
CA ARG A 534 6.64 28.98 -21.64
C ARG A 534 5.36 29.71 -21.23
N SER A 535 5.30 30.25 -20.02
CA SER A 535 4.09 30.83 -19.45
C SER A 535 4.15 32.36 -19.46
N PRO A 536 3.04 33.06 -19.79
CA PRO A 536 3.03 34.54 -19.84
C PRO A 536 3.40 35.23 -18.52
N ASP A 537 3.17 34.56 -17.39
CA ASP A 537 3.51 35.05 -16.04
C ASP A 537 4.92 34.65 -15.59
N GLY A 538 5.69 33.96 -16.44
CA GLY A 538 7.03 33.47 -16.14
C GLY A 538 7.07 32.35 -15.10
N ARG A 539 5.93 31.68 -14.84
CA ARG A 539 5.80 30.64 -13.81
C ARG A 539 5.25 29.36 -14.40
N MET A 540 5.67 28.22 -13.85
CA MET A 540 5.12 26.91 -14.18
C MET A 540 3.58 26.89 -14.22
N PRO A 541 2.96 26.12 -15.14
CA PRO A 541 1.52 25.90 -15.12
C PRO A 541 1.01 25.40 -13.76
N PRO A 542 -0.16 25.86 -13.30
CA PRO A 542 -0.67 25.47 -12.00
C PRO A 542 -1.19 24.02 -12.00
N TYR A 543 -1.09 23.36 -10.85
CA TYR A 543 -1.57 22.00 -10.56
C TYR A 543 -0.90 20.89 -11.37
N ASP A 544 0.38 21.05 -11.72
CA ASP A 544 1.15 20.05 -12.47
C ASP A 544 1.09 18.65 -11.84
N TYR A 545 1.38 18.55 -10.53
CA TYR A 545 1.30 17.29 -9.81
C TYR A 545 -0.09 16.63 -9.85
N ALA A 546 -1.16 17.42 -9.85
CA ALA A 546 -2.50 16.87 -10.00
C ALA A 546 -2.69 16.28 -11.41
N MET A 547 -2.18 16.94 -12.45
CA MET A 547 -2.27 16.46 -13.83
C MET A 547 -1.42 15.20 -14.04
N SER A 548 -0.19 15.18 -13.52
CA SER A 548 0.66 13.99 -13.46
C SER A 548 -0.08 12.80 -12.84
N GLN A 549 -0.68 13.00 -11.66
CA GLN A 549 -1.38 11.94 -10.94
C GLN A 549 -2.62 11.47 -11.73
N ILE A 550 -3.57 12.35 -12.03
CA ILE A 550 -4.83 11.95 -12.68
C ILE A 550 -4.55 11.34 -14.06
N GLY A 551 -3.64 11.92 -14.84
CA GLY A 551 -3.26 11.43 -16.16
C GLY A 551 -2.60 10.06 -16.12
N HIS A 552 -1.64 9.85 -15.22
CA HIS A 552 -0.98 8.55 -15.02
C HIS A 552 -2.00 7.47 -14.60
N GLU A 553 -2.78 7.78 -13.56
CA GLU A 553 -3.76 6.87 -12.99
C GLU A 553 -4.88 6.51 -13.99
N MET A 554 -5.33 7.47 -14.80
CA MET A 554 -6.28 7.22 -15.88
C MET A 554 -5.67 6.32 -16.97
N GLY A 555 -4.39 6.48 -17.30
CA GLY A 555 -3.72 5.68 -18.32
C GLY A 555 -3.67 4.18 -18.00
N HIS A 556 -3.61 3.80 -16.71
CA HIS A 556 -3.66 2.40 -16.30
C HIS A 556 -4.91 1.65 -16.77
N ARG A 557 -5.99 2.36 -17.11
CA ARG A 557 -7.18 1.76 -17.71
C ARG A 557 -6.88 0.96 -18.97
N TRP A 558 -5.89 1.37 -19.77
CA TRP A 558 -5.60 0.80 -21.08
C TRP A 558 -4.19 0.23 -21.23
N SER A 559 -3.21 0.75 -20.48
CA SER A 559 -1.79 0.53 -20.77
C SER A 559 -1.09 -0.42 -19.79
N ALA A 560 -1.83 -1.12 -18.93
CA ALA A 560 -1.27 -2.08 -17.99
C ALA A 560 -1.20 -3.50 -18.59
N PHE A 561 -0.12 -4.23 -18.31
CA PHE A 561 0.10 -5.65 -18.64
C PHE A 561 0.18 -6.00 -20.13
N VAL A 562 0.35 -5.02 -21.01
CA VAL A 562 0.43 -5.23 -22.47
C VAL A 562 1.74 -5.91 -22.87
N SER A 563 1.63 -6.87 -23.79
CA SER A 563 2.73 -7.65 -24.34
C SER A 563 2.80 -7.55 -25.87
N ALA A 564 3.93 -7.98 -26.44
CA ALA A 564 4.15 -8.04 -27.88
C ALA A 564 4.78 -9.38 -28.29
N LYS A 565 4.50 -9.82 -29.52
CA LYS A 565 5.07 -11.02 -30.14
C LYS A 565 6.27 -10.64 -30.99
N VAL A 566 7.49 -10.82 -30.50
CA VAL A 566 8.71 -10.50 -31.27
C VAL A 566 9.55 -11.74 -31.49
N ASN A 567 9.93 -12.00 -32.75
CA ASN A 567 10.73 -13.18 -33.14
C ASN A 567 10.16 -14.52 -32.63
N GLY A 568 8.83 -14.64 -32.55
CA GLY A 568 8.15 -15.84 -32.04
C GLY A 568 8.03 -15.93 -30.51
N GLU A 569 8.67 -15.02 -29.77
CA GLU A 569 8.58 -14.92 -28.30
C GLU A 569 7.53 -13.87 -27.88
N THR A 570 6.77 -14.16 -26.84
CA THR A 570 5.89 -13.16 -26.21
C THR A 570 6.66 -12.43 -25.12
N ILE A 571 6.73 -11.12 -25.22
CA ILE A 571 7.50 -10.26 -24.33
C ILE A 571 6.61 -9.22 -23.66
N PRO A 572 6.73 -8.96 -22.35
CA PRO A 572 6.02 -7.85 -21.73
C PRO A 572 6.64 -6.52 -22.17
N LEU A 573 5.79 -5.53 -22.47
CA LEU A 573 6.22 -4.15 -22.70
C LEU A 573 6.30 -3.34 -21.40
N GLY A 574 5.76 -3.90 -20.32
CA GLY A 574 5.77 -3.34 -18.97
C GLY A 574 4.69 -4.00 -18.11
N PRO A 575 4.93 -4.41 -16.84
CA PRO A 575 3.91 -5.10 -16.07
C PRO A 575 2.75 -4.14 -15.75
N THR A 576 3.02 -3.00 -15.12
CA THR A 576 1.98 -2.03 -14.73
C THR A 576 2.27 -0.63 -15.28
N HIS A 577 3.54 -0.33 -15.54
CA HIS A 577 4.05 0.82 -16.30
C HIS A 577 4.89 0.30 -17.46
N TRP A 578 5.05 1.11 -18.50
CA TRP A 578 5.99 0.83 -19.57
C TRP A 578 7.39 0.60 -19.02
N ALA A 579 8.05 -0.44 -19.53
CA ALA A 579 9.42 -0.72 -19.16
C ALA A 579 10.29 0.47 -19.56
N ARG A 580 11.19 0.92 -18.67
CA ARG A 580 12.09 2.06 -18.92
C ARG A 580 12.75 2.08 -20.30
N GLY A 581 13.14 0.91 -20.82
CA GLY A 581 13.77 0.79 -22.14
C GLY A 581 12.81 0.85 -23.34
N LEU A 582 11.50 0.89 -23.12
CA LEU A 582 10.50 1.02 -24.17
C LEU A 582 10.55 2.43 -24.77
N GLN A 583 10.67 2.51 -26.09
CA GLN A 583 10.51 3.76 -26.83
C GLN A 583 9.03 4.17 -26.79
N ALA A 584 8.70 5.15 -25.95
CA ALA A 584 7.33 5.60 -25.69
C ALA A 584 7.19 7.13 -25.80
N PRO A 585 7.56 7.75 -26.93
CA PRO A 585 7.39 9.20 -27.12
C PRO A 585 5.92 9.59 -27.17
N VAL A 586 5.60 10.68 -26.50
CA VAL A 586 4.25 11.27 -26.48
C VAL A 586 3.88 11.79 -27.87
N ALA A 587 2.66 11.47 -28.31
CA ALA A 587 2.16 11.90 -29.62
C ALA A 587 1.72 13.38 -29.62
N PHE A 588 1.16 13.84 -28.51
CA PHE A 588 0.69 15.21 -28.28
C PHE A 588 1.28 15.75 -26.97
N PRO A 589 2.50 16.32 -26.99
CA PRO A 589 3.18 16.74 -25.78
C PRO A 589 2.43 17.83 -25.03
N TYR A 590 2.41 17.74 -23.69
CA TYR A 590 1.68 18.69 -22.84
C TYR A 590 2.49 19.96 -22.54
N GLN A 591 3.73 19.79 -22.07
CA GLN A 591 4.54 20.86 -21.48
C GLN A 591 5.98 20.94 -21.98
N ARG A 592 6.49 19.91 -22.63
CA ARG A 592 7.86 19.86 -23.15
C ARG A 592 7.83 19.39 -24.60
N PRO A 593 8.75 19.85 -25.46
CA PRO A 593 8.78 19.43 -26.87
C PRO A 593 9.12 17.94 -27.04
N THR A 594 9.73 17.33 -26.03
CA THR A 594 10.04 15.90 -25.96
C THR A 594 9.57 15.40 -24.62
N GLU A 595 8.68 14.41 -24.65
CA GLU A 595 8.09 13.79 -23.47
C GLU A 595 8.04 12.28 -23.65
N ALA A 596 8.37 11.55 -22.60
CA ALA A 596 7.99 10.16 -22.43
C ALA A 596 6.55 10.07 -21.92
N SER A 597 5.89 8.96 -22.25
CA SER A 597 4.50 8.72 -21.86
C SER A 597 4.28 8.89 -20.35
N ALA A 598 3.12 9.43 -19.98
CA ALA A 598 2.62 9.41 -18.62
C ALA A 598 2.61 7.99 -18.01
N MET A 599 2.58 6.94 -18.83
CA MET A 599 2.65 5.53 -18.41
C MET A 599 4.07 4.99 -18.22
N GLY A 600 5.09 5.84 -18.34
CA GLY A 600 6.51 5.50 -18.24
C GLY A 600 7.15 5.21 -19.60
N GLY A 601 8.24 4.44 -19.57
CA GLY A 601 9.08 4.19 -20.74
C GLY A 601 10.15 5.25 -20.90
N GLY A 602 10.52 5.60 -22.13
CA GLY A 602 11.44 6.70 -22.35
C GLY A 602 11.44 7.20 -23.78
N VAL A 603 12.08 8.33 -23.97
CA VAL A 603 12.45 8.81 -25.31
C VAL A 603 13.92 8.52 -25.53
N TRP A 604 14.22 7.59 -26.42
CA TRP A 604 15.55 7.10 -26.69
C TRP A 604 16.02 7.55 -28.07
N GLN A 605 17.22 8.10 -28.12
CA GLN A 605 17.98 8.37 -29.34
C GLN A 605 19.01 7.27 -29.55
N ASP A 606 19.04 6.68 -30.74
CA ASP A 606 20.11 5.77 -31.18
C ASP A 606 21.32 6.61 -31.62
N ASN A 607 22.49 6.34 -31.03
CA ASN A 607 23.73 7.04 -31.38
C ASN A 607 24.45 6.38 -32.56
N TYR A 608 23.91 5.28 -33.10
CA TYR A 608 24.45 4.49 -34.22
C TYR A 608 25.82 3.86 -33.97
N ASP A 609 26.22 3.74 -32.71
CA ASP A 609 27.48 3.13 -32.27
C ASP A 609 27.27 1.99 -31.24
N GLY A 610 26.01 1.54 -31.09
CA GLY A 610 25.62 0.56 -30.08
C GLY A 610 25.29 1.16 -28.71
N THR A 611 25.26 2.50 -28.60
CA THR A 611 24.75 3.22 -27.43
C THR A 611 23.48 4.01 -27.72
N PHE A 612 22.74 4.33 -26.66
CA PHE A 612 21.47 5.03 -26.70
C PHE A 612 21.44 6.14 -25.66
N THR A 613 20.99 7.32 -26.06
CA THR A 613 20.82 8.48 -25.17
C THR A 613 19.35 8.57 -24.72
N GLN A 614 19.10 8.65 -23.42
CA GLN A 614 17.76 8.83 -22.86
C GLN A 614 17.44 10.34 -22.79
N LEU A 615 16.59 10.83 -23.70
CA LEU A 615 16.19 12.23 -23.78
C LEU A 615 15.09 12.60 -22.78
N ASP A 616 14.25 11.64 -22.40
CA ASP A 616 13.26 11.77 -21.32
C ASP A 616 12.99 10.39 -20.70
N ASP A 617 12.60 10.37 -19.41
CA ASP A 617 12.55 9.16 -18.59
C ASP A 617 11.14 8.71 -18.18
N ASP A 618 11.07 7.64 -17.39
CA ASP A 618 9.81 7.01 -16.98
C ASP A 618 9.15 7.68 -15.76
N TYR A 619 9.62 8.86 -15.35
CA TYR A 619 9.09 9.51 -14.17
C TYR A 619 7.89 10.42 -14.45
N TYR A 620 6.97 10.47 -13.50
CA TYR A 620 5.65 11.09 -13.67
C TYR A 620 5.65 12.62 -13.60
N VAL A 621 6.82 13.27 -13.56
CA VAL A 621 6.97 14.69 -13.27
C VAL A 621 7.99 15.31 -14.23
N PRO A 622 7.68 16.43 -14.91
CA PRO A 622 6.40 17.14 -14.89
C PRO A 622 5.27 16.36 -15.57
N ALA A 623 4.03 16.86 -15.56
CA ALA A 623 2.93 16.23 -16.27
C ALA A 623 3.23 16.11 -17.77
N THR A 624 3.10 14.90 -18.32
CA THR A 624 3.33 14.58 -19.74
C THR A 624 2.09 14.02 -20.42
N GLY A 625 2.06 13.93 -21.75
CA GLY A 625 0.98 13.27 -22.48
C GLY A 625 1.13 11.75 -22.59
N TRP A 626 0.36 11.14 -23.50
CA TRP A 626 0.38 9.69 -23.76
C TRP A 626 1.11 9.35 -25.07
N SER A 627 1.78 8.20 -25.11
CA SER A 627 2.47 7.74 -26.33
C SER A 627 1.51 7.31 -27.44
N TYR A 628 2.03 7.15 -28.66
CA TYR A 628 1.28 6.55 -29.76
C TYR A 628 0.70 5.17 -29.39
N LEU A 629 1.45 4.33 -28.65
CA LEU A 629 0.95 3.04 -28.20
C LEU A 629 -0.22 3.21 -27.21
N ASP A 630 -0.10 4.13 -26.26
CA ASP A 630 -1.18 4.43 -25.32
C ASP A 630 -2.45 4.90 -26.04
N LEU A 631 -2.33 5.84 -26.98
CA LEU A 631 -3.47 6.37 -27.72
C LEU A 631 -4.14 5.30 -28.60
N TYR A 632 -3.37 4.35 -29.14
CA TYR A 632 -3.95 3.18 -29.81
C TYR A 632 -4.73 2.32 -28.82
N LEU A 633 -4.15 2.00 -27.66
CA LEU A 633 -4.79 1.20 -26.62
C LEU A 633 -6.03 1.90 -26.02
N MET A 634 -6.07 3.22 -26.00
CA MET A 634 -7.25 4.01 -25.66
C MET A 634 -8.35 3.92 -26.72
N GLY A 635 -7.99 3.55 -27.96
CA GLY A 635 -8.89 3.57 -29.12
C GLY A 635 -9.03 4.97 -29.71
N LEU A 636 -8.01 5.83 -29.59
CA LEU A 636 -8.02 7.21 -30.06
C LEU A 636 -7.27 7.41 -31.39
N ILE A 637 -6.39 6.48 -31.76
CA ILE A 637 -5.73 6.45 -33.07
C ILE A 637 -5.80 5.06 -33.69
N ALA A 638 -5.72 4.99 -35.02
CA ALA A 638 -5.70 3.73 -35.77
C ALA A 638 -4.34 3.02 -35.64
N PRO A 639 -4.27 1.69 -35.84
CA PRO A 639 -2.99 0.98 -35.89
C PRO A 639 -1.98 1.59 -36.88
N SER A 640 -2.47 2.11 -38.01
CA SER A 640 -1.62 2.73 -39.04
C SER A 640 -0.97 4.05 -38.61
N GLU A 641 -1.48 4.69 -37.55
CA GLU A 641 -0.93 5.93 -37.00
C GLU A 641 0.17 5.65 -35.96
N VAL A 642 0.37 4.39 -35.54
CA VAL A 642 1.40 4.00 -34.57
C VAL A 642 2.72 3.76 -35.31
N PRO A 643 3.77 4.59 -35.10
CA PRO A 643 5.07 4.35 -35.71
C PRO A 643 5.69 3.05 -35.19
N ASP A 644 6.57 2.45 -36.00
CA ASP A 644 7.45 1.40 -35.49
C ASP A 644 8.28 1.96 -34.32
N PHE A 645 8.42 1.16 -33.26
CA PHE A 645 9.16 1.51 -32.07
C PHE A 645 10.14 0.39 -31.70
N PHE A 646 10.70 0.45 -30.51
CA PHE A 646 11.62 -0.56 -30.03
C PHE A 646 11.61 -0.64 -28.50
N ILE A 647 12.19 -1.72 -28.00
CA ILE A 647 12.51 -1.87 -26.58
C ILE A 647 14.00 -2.14 -26.44
N LEU A 648 14.63 -1.40 -25.53
CA LEU A 648 16.01 -1.60 -25.09
C LEU A 648 16.03 -2.52 -23.88
N ARG A 649 16.90 -3.53 -23.92
CA ARG A 649 17.13 -4.47 -22.82
C ARG A 649 18.58 -4.44 -22.39
N ASN A 650 18.86 -4.96 -21.20
CA ASN A 650 20.21 -5.05 -20.65
C ASN A 650 20.90 -3.68 -20.63
N LEU A 651 20.17 -2.65 -20.19
CA LEU A 651 20.66 -1.28 -20.09
C LEU A 651 21.89 -1.21 -19.17
N VAL A 652 23.04 -0.83 -19.71
CA VAL A 652 24.30 -0.63 -18.97
C VAL A 652 24.73 0.83 -19.10
N PRO A 653 24.88 1.59 -17.99
CA PRO A 653 25.34 2.97 -18.05
C PRO A 653 26.68 3.10 -18.79
N ALA A 654 26.76 4.06 -19.72
CA ALA A 654 27.91 4.30 -20.58
C ALA A 654 28.41 5.76 -20.56
N GLY A 655 27.73 6.66 -19.84
CA GLY A 655 28.14 8.05 -19.69
C GLY A 655 26.96 9.01 -19.72
N ARG A 656 27.23 10.26 -20.10
CA ARG A 656 26.23 11.29 -20.37
C ARG A 656 26.59 12.05 -21.65
N ASP A 657 25.61 12.61 -22.34
CA ASP A 657 25.84 13.49 -23.49
C ASP A 657 26.28 14.91 -23.04
N GLY A 658 26.47 15.81 -24.01
CA GLY A 658 26.85 17.21 -23.73
C GLY A 658 25.80 18.03 -22.97
N ASN A 659 24.55 17.57 -22.95
CA ASN A 659 23.44 18.18 -22.20
C ASN A 659 23.18 17.48 -20.86
N GLY A 660 23.99 16.48 -20.52
CA GLY A 660 23.86 15.69 -19.30
C GLY A 660 22.85 14.55 -19.39
N HIS A 661 22.25 14.24 -20.53
CA HIS A 661 21.36 13.09 -20.68
C HIS A 661 22.13 11.77 -20.51
N PRO A 662 21.61 10.78 -19.76
CA PRO A 662 22.32 9.54 -19.54
C PRO A 662 22.38 8.68 -20.81
N ILE A 663 23.55 8.11 -21.07
CA ILE A 663 23.84 7.23 -22.20
C ILE A 663 23.97 5.79 -21.69
N PHE A 664 23.43 4.83 -22.45
CA PHE A 664 23.45 3.41 -22.12
C PHE A 664 23.90 2.56 -23.30
N LYS A 665 24.58 1.45 -23.04
CA LYS A 665 24.64 0.30 -23.96
C LYS A 665 23.41 -0.57 -23.74
N ALA A 666 22.83 -1.12 -24.80
CA ALA A 666 21.64 -1.95 -24.71
C ALA A 666 21.45 -2.86 -25.92
N ASP A 667 20.65 -3.90 -25.74
CA ASP A 667 20.13 -4.72 -26.83
C ASP A 667 18.84 -4.12 -27.35
N ARG A 668 18.84 -3.68 -28.62
CA ARG A 668 17.66 -3.10 -29.26
C ARG A 668 16.83 -4.16 -29.96
N THR A 669 15.55 -4.23 -29.60
CA THR A 669 14.56 -5.09 -30.26
C THR A 669 13.50 -4.22 -30.91
N LYS A 670 13.35 -4.30 -32.24
CA LYS A 670 12.28 -3.61 -32.97
C LYS A 670 10.92 -4.21 -32.56
N VAL A 671 9.92 -3.33 -32.39
CA VAL A 671 8.54 -3.71 -32.09
C VAL A 671 7.60 -2.89 -32.98
N THR A 672 6.52 -3.49 -33.43
CA THR A 672 5.48 -2.87 -34.23
C THR A 672 4.13 -3.02 -33.53
N ILE A 673 3.13 -2.25 -33.96
CA ILE A 673 1.77 -2.42 -33.45
C ILE A 673 1.18 -3.82 -33.77
N GLN A 674 1.60 -4.43 -34.88
CA GLN A 674 1.14 -5.77 -35.24
C GLN A 674 1.67 -6.83 -34.28
N ASP A 675 2.87 -6.63 -33.73
CA ASP A 675 3.43 -7.52 -32.70
C ASP A 675 2.59 -7.47 -31.42
N VAL A 676 2.07 -6.30 -31.05
CA VAL A 676 1.14 -6.14 -29.91
C VAL A 676 -0.20 -6.81 -30.22
N ILE A 677 -0.79 -6.52 -31.38
CA ILE A 677 -2.07 -7.11 -31.83
C ILE A 677 -2.00 -8.63 -31.90
N ALA A 678 -0.85 -9.20 -32.27
CA ALA A 678 -0.65 -10.65 -32.32
C ALA A 678 -0.75 -11.33 -30.95
N VAL A 679 -0.58 -10.60 -29.84
CA VAL A 679 -0.75 -11.13 -28.47
C VAL A 679 -2.08 -10.72 -27.88
N GLU A 680 -2.40 -9.44 -27.93
CA GLU A 680 -3.55 -8.87 -27.22
C GLU A 680 -4.86 -8.97 -28.00
N GLY A 681 -4.78 -9.21 -29.31
CA GLY A 681 -5.87 -9.01 -30.25
C GLY A 681 -6.01 -7.54 -30.67
N PRO A 682 -6.90 -7.25 -31.64
CA PRO A 682 -7.18 -5.87 -32.04
C PRO A 682 -7.84 -5.11 -30.89
N ARG A 683 -7.57 -3.81 -30.80
CA ARG A 683 -8.26 -2.92 -29.87
C ARG A 683 -9.73 -2.81 -30.28
N LEU A 684 -10.65 -3.30 -29.43
CA LEU A 684 -12.09 -3.24 -29.66
C LEU A 684 -12.84 -2.63 -28.47
N PRO A 685 -13.79 -1.70 -28.67
CA PRO A 685 -14.15 -1.06 -29.95
C PRO A 685 -12.96 -0.33 -30.61
N ASP A 686 -12.91 -0.33 -31.94
CA ASP A 686 -11.83 0.29 -32.71
C ASP A 686 -11.89 1.83 -32.65
N VAL A 687 -11.00 2.51 -33.38
CA VAL A 687 -10.89 3.98 -33.34
C VAL A 687 -12.18 4.71 -33.76
N ASP A 688 -12.99 4.13 -34.64
CA ASP A 688 -14.22 4.76 -35.14
C ASP A 688 -15.39 4.58 -34.16
N HIS A 689 -15.36 3.51 -33.36
CA HIS A 689 -16.44 3.14 -32.46
C HIS A 689 -16.12 3.37 -30.98
N ALA A 690 -14.86 3.60 -30.62
CA ALA A 690 -14.43 3.82 -29.24
C ALA A 690 -15.04 5.09 -28.64
N GLN A 691 -15.23 5.08 -27.33
CA GLN A 691 -15.67 6.24 -26.57
C GLN A 691 -14.73 7.45 -26.78
N LYS A 692 -15.31 8.60 -27.12
CA LYS A 692 -14.60 9.89 -27.29
C LYS A 692 -15.05 10.98 -26.31
N LYS A 693 -16.02 10.67 -25.45
CA LYS A 693 -16.61 11.59 -24.49
C LYS A 693 -16.55 10.93 -23.12
N PHE A 694 -15.72 11.45 -22.25
CA PHE A 694 -15.52 10.95 -20.90
C PHE A 694 -16.07 11.95 -19.89
N ASN A 695 -16.50 11.45 -18.74
CA ASN A 695 -16.96 12.27 -17.62
C ASN A 695 -16.26 11.85 -16.33
N THR A 696 -15.50 12.76 -15.71
CA THR A 696 -14.83 12.53 -14.42
C THR A 696 -15.62 13.18 -13.29
N GLY A 697 -16.08 12.40 -12.33
CA GLY A 697 -16.66 12.94 -11.09
C GLY A 697 -15.56 13.44 -10.18
N MET A 698 -15.52 14.76 -9.95
CA MET A 698 -14.63 15.39 -8.97
C MET A 698 -15.33 15.40 -7.61
N VAL A 699 -14.90 14.49 -6.73
CA VAL A 699 -15.57 14.21 -5.46
C VAL A 699 -14.78 14.82 -4.32
N VAL A 700 -15.41 15.73 -3.57
CA VAL A 700 -14.89 16.24 -2.30
C VAL A 700 -15.55 15.48 -1.15
N ILE A 701 -14.72 14.92 -0.27
CA ILE A 701 -15.15 14.10 0.86
C ILE A 701 -14.92 14.88 2.15
N VAL A 702 -15.95 14.90 3.00
CA VAL A 702 -15.91 15.51 4.33
C VAL A 702 -16.45 14.56 5.39
N GLU A 703 -15.98 14.74 6.61
CA GLU A 703 -16.45 13.99 7.78
C GLU A 703 -17.91 14.33 8.11
N HIS A 704 -18.54 13.46 8.90
CA HIS A 704 -19.91 13.64 9.35
C HIS A 704 -20.13 15.01 10.01
N GLY A 705 -21.15 15.74 9.57
CA GLY A 705 -21.49 17.06 10.10
C GLY A 705 -20.60 18.21 9.64
N ALA A 706 -19.53 17.94 8.88
CA ALA A 706 -18.66 18.96 8.29
C ALA A 706 -19.21 19.46 6.94
N LYS A 707 -18.70 20.61 6.50
CA LYS A 707 -18.90 21.14 5.15
C LYS A 707 -17.53 21.23 4.46
N PRO A 708 -17.46 21.10 3.12
CA PRO A 708 -16.20 21.25 2.40
C PRO A 708 -15.57 22.62 2.69
N GLY A 709 -14.29 22.60 3.03
CA GLY A 709 -13.49 23.80 3.23
C GLY A 709 -13.40 24.62 1.96
N LYS A 710 -13.21 25.94 2.12
CA LYS A 710 -13.02 26.87 0.99
C LYS A 710 -11.87 26.41 0.08
N GLU A 711 -10.74 26.05 0.70
CA GLU A 711 -9.54 25.61 -0.01
C GLU A 711 -9.76 24.31 -0.81
N LEU A 712 -10.49 23.34 -0.24
CA LEU A 712 -10.85 22.10 -0.94
C LEU A 712 -11.72 22.39 -2.16
N ILE A 713 -12.76 23.22 -2.01
CA ILE A 713 -13.63 23.61 -3.13
C ILE A 713 -12.83 24.33 -4.22
N GLU A 714 -12.03 25.33 -3.86
CA GLU A 714 -11.28 26.16 -4.82
C GLU A 714 -10.25 25.32 -5.58
N ARG A 715 -9.44 24.51 -4.88
CA ARG A 715 -8.42 23.68 -5.50
C ARG A 715 -9.01 22.57 -6.34
N THR A 716 -10.03 21.85 -5.87
CA THR A 716 -10.66 20.80 -6.67
C THR A 716 -11.32 21.39 -7.93
N ASN A 717 -11.93 22.58 -7.86
CA ASN A 717 -12.45 23.24 -9.06
C ASN A 717 -11.35 23.66 -10.05
N ALA A 718 -10.22 24.16 -9.57
CA ALA A 718 -9.12 24.54 -10.45
C ALA A 718 -8.46 23.31 -11.10
N ILE A 719 -8.27 22.23 -10.33
CA ILE A 719 -7.80 20.93 -10.83
C ILE A 719 -8.78 20.37 -11.87
N ARG A 720 -10.09 20.47 -11.63
CA ARG A 720 -11.14 20.07 -12.57
C ARG A 720 -11.03 20.78 -13.91
N GLU A 721 -10.76 22.08 -13.91
CA GLU A 721 -10.59 22.86 -15.13
C GLU A 721 -9.32 22.48 -15.88
N ARG A 722 -8.21 22.30 -15.14
CA ARG A 722 -6.95 21.81 -15.72
C ARG A 722 -7.07 20.41 -16.28
N TRP A 723 -7.84 19.53 -15.65
CA TRP A 723 -8.04 18.17 -16.12
C TRP A 723 -8.72 18.11 -17.49
N MET A 724 -9.71 18.98 -17.74
CA MET A 724 -10.37 19.06 -19.05
C MET A 724 -9.40 19.52 -20.14
N ASP A 725 -8.63 20.58 -19.87
CA ASP A 725 -7.60 21.11 -20.78
C ASP A 725 -6.48 20.10 -21.07
N TYR A 726 -5.95 19.47 -20.02
CA TYR A 726 -4.95 18.41 -20.12
C TYR A 726 -5.45 17.26 -21.00
N TRP A 727 -6.67 16.76 -20.76
CA TRP A 727 -7.22 15.64 -21.50
C TRP A 727 -7.38 15.95 -22.99
N GLU A 728 -7.97 17.10 -23.32
CA GLU A 728 -8.15 17.50 -24.72
C GLU A 728 -6.81 17.67 -25.43
N THR A 729 -5.83 18.30 -24.77
CA THR A 729 -4.49 18.53 -25.33
C THR A 729 -3.75 17.22 -25.59
N THR A 730 -3.65 16.37 -24.56
CA THR A 730 -2.83 15.14 -24.60
C THR A 730 -3.46 14.01 -25.42
N THR A 731 -4.74 14.16 -25.80
CA THR A 731 -5.41 13.29 -26.78
C THR A 731 -5.46 13.88 -28.19
N GLY A 732 -4.81 15.03 -28.42
CA GLY A 732 -4.79 15.71 -29.71
C GLY A 732 -6.19 16.16 -30.17
N HIS A 733 -7.04 16.53 -29.22
CA HIS A 733 -8.45 16.91 -29.41
C HIS A 733 -9.32 15.83 -30.05
N ARG A 734 -8.90 14.55 -30.00
CA ARG A 734 -9.68 13.41 -30.49
C ARG A 734 -10.70 12.91 -29.48
N SER A 735 -10.57 13.35 -28.23
CA SER A 735 -11.44 13.02 -27.13
C SER A 735 -11.75 14.27 -26.32
N SER A 736 -12.87 14.26 -25.62
CA SER A 736 -13.32 15.35 -24.75
C SER A 736 -13.58 14.82 -23.34
N MET A 737 -13.36 15.68 -22.35
CA MET A 737 -13.60 15.40 -20.95
C MET A 737 -14.63 16.39 -20.40
N THR A 738 -15.63 15.87 -19.69
CA THR A 738 -16.50 16.66 -18.84
C THR A 738 -16.30 16.27 -17.39
N THR A 739 -16.80 17.13 -16.50
CA THR A 739 -16.75 16.90 -15.06
C THR A 739 -18.09 17.27 -14.43
N ASN A 740 -19.19 16.87 -15.09
CA ASN A 740 -20.52 17.30 -14.72
C ASN A 740 -21.16 16.27 -13.78
N PRO A 741 -21.51 16.67 -12.53
CA PRO A 741 -22.19 15.80 -11.59
C PRO A 741 -23.71 15.74 -11.79
N ASN A 742 -24.28 16.58 -12.66
CA ASN A 742 -25.73 16.71 -12.91
C ASN A 742 -26.17 16.00 -14.18
#